data_AF-A0A0L1J972-F1
#
_entry.id   AF-A0A0L1J972-F1
#
_cell.length_a   1.000
_cell.length_b   1.000
_cell.length_c   1.000
_cell.angle_alpha   90.00
_cell.angle_beta   90.00
_cell.angle_gamma   90.00
#
_symmetry.space_group_name_H-M   'P 1'
#
loop_
_entity.id
_entity.type
_entity.pdbx_description
1 polymer ?
#
loop_
_entity_poly.entity_id
_entity_poly.type
_entity_poly.pdbx_seq_one_letter_code
_entity_poly.pdbx_strand_id
1 'polypeptide(L)'
;MSDHGDLTHQAISSYFIGPQAENMKYFKDNISTILQELEDARKRYKFKGDQNFITSSIQSSEEFQRITRNFAQAVKKAAKLMGSHSIPFWNPRYQAHMCTDLSMPALLGYFMTMVYNPNNVALEASPLTTVAEMEVGEQLCHLFGYNIDPSRKGVPTGWGHVTSGGTVANLESIWVARNLKFYPLALRKAMSETVAVNGREKRGPLNFVADRFMVTTCKGERKPFADLSTWELLNLRPNTVLDLPQELHEQFGISPKFVESALQDFSIQSTGKDALEREFEVRQPIKYFLSNTRHYSWPKGGAITGLGSDAFEGIEVDDAARINLHVLQERLQQCLDEGQAVYAVVAIIGSTEEGAVDRLSAILAMRQRFQSKGLSFLVHADAAWGGYFATMLPRNLYDMPRGPSVSNPEDSFDGGAEGFVPDLSLKLETQEDLLALKYADSITVDPHKAGYIPYPSGSLVYRDGRMRYLVTWTAPVLSQGSETGMGIYGVEGSKPGAAAMSTWLSNKCIGLNPQGYGALLSEVSFTCTRLSAHWAAMTTKDDDYFMCVPFHKLPSEWKDPFNEQAVEEEKERIRREILPKSNRDIVESDVGKPTEEKLMTLLRGLGSDLNINAFALNWRYDDKDRTWNTDIEEANYLTRHVVERLSICSPDQDPTKIPFYLTSTEFTNELYGKCAKEFKRRLGLPQCDRPLFVLRNVVMSPFPTDNDFISTMVDYFRSVVEDGVRLCRKRNARGPAIHRFVMQGTDEIFLAYQPSFHLGKHRQQIILAVELEDHAKSDYAEIRESNPEDPIFLKSSVEIDLQQVVSECERGNPVSFKGTIYTHYGGPVRTSTPVRLKCVVKSRPLNSANRETNYPEDYMPFYLYGSGKQWHISHMLLQAPNATFSAGNVKLDDKLASSLNRDHAERGAILALTEVPEASMQPFPTSKSELPACFFFQAHKKYKVKVWADSKTASAAGPGLLEGLREPVEGTITLSKEIHIDLEWINKDPFEHEDRVGKWRDEFSQIGKKLEKRAYGERRVSKDKMSKPTAATSDTAFRKTWDREEYAKKAADEESKRKEESKARYEAKLLGKKWHAPVDYSSLEATTSRKQRLDVASMVGKTTIVAAGSAVGKRGRGAGFYCGDCDLTFKDNLQLVEHLNSKQHLIATGQSGEVTRATVEDVRQRLRLLAHQKRVREEEERRAWQLDLGARLQEREEQEAKEREEKRRKRNEKRRKGGDGIKQEEDSWEGRLESSHE
;
A
#
# COMPACT_ATOMS: atom_id res chain seq x y z
N MET A 1 -28.38 -22.53 -44.78
CA MET A 1 -29.43 -22.15 -43.82
C MET A 1 -29.37 -23.19 -42.74
N SER A 2 -28.61 -22.87 -41.70
CA SER A 2 -28.16 -23.79 -40.67
C SER A 2 -27.66 -22.91 -39.54
N ASP A 3 -28.42 -22.86 -38.45
CA ASP A 3 -28.21 -21.95 -37.31
C ASP A 3 -26.74 -21.91 -36.87
N HIS A 4 -26.04 -20.84 -37.22
CA HIS A 4 -24.64 -20.61 -36.83
C HIS A 4 -24.51 -19.23 -36.16
N GLY A 5 -25.11 -19.12 -34.97
CA GLY A 5 -24.91 -17.97 -34.07
C GLY A 5 -23.48 -17.86 -33.54
N ASP A 6 -23.20 -16.79 -32.80
CA ASP A 6 -21.86 -16.46 -32.28
C ASP A 6 -21.31 -17.54 -31.32
N LEU A 7 -20.54 -18.48 -31.87
CA LEU A 7 -19.94 -19.58 -31.12
C LEU A 7 -18.87 -19.11 -30.12
N THR A 8 -18.30 -17.92 -30.33
CA THR A 8 -17.23 -17.36 -29.50
C THR A 8 -17.81 -16.81 -28.21
N HIS A 9 -18.81 -15.94 -28.29
CA HIS A 9 -19.47 -15.40 -27.10
C HIS A 9 -20.22 -16.49 -26.31
N GLN A 10 -20.77 -17.50 -26.99
CA GLN A 10 -21.34 -18.69 -26.35
C GLN A 10 -20.29 -19.47 -25.53
N ALA A 11 -19.09 -19.68 -26.09
CA ALA A 11 -18.01 -20.35 -25.38
C ALA A 11 -17.55 -19.52 -24.17
N ILE A 12 -17.36 -18.21 -24.34
CA ILE A 12 -16.95 -17.28 -23.27
C ILE A 12 -17.99 -17.22 -22.15
N SER A 13 -19.27 -17.19 -22.48
CA SER A 13 -20.38 -17.24 -21.52
C SER A 13 -20.36 -18.52 -20.67
N SER A 14 -19.81 -19.63 -21.19
CA SER A 14 -19.66 -20.88 -20.42
C SER A 14 -18.52 -20.87 -19.40
N TYR A 15 -17.63 -19.87 -19.44
CA TYR A 15 -16.47 -19.81 -18.53
C TYR A 15 -16.82 -19.28 -17.13
N PHE A 16 -17.97 -18.63 -16.96
CA PHE A 16 -18.33 -17.87 -15.75
C PHE A 16 -19.58 -18.40 -15.06
N ILE A 17 -19.75 -18.11 -13.77
CA ILE A 17 -21.01 -18.40 -13.06
C ILE A 17 -22.13 -17.50 -13.60
N GLY A 18 -21.77 -16.25 -13.94
CA GLY A 18 -22.60 -15.32 -14.69
C GLY A 18 -23.24 -14.23 -13.81
N PRO A 19 -23.60 -13.07 -14.42
CA PRO A 19 -24.14 -11.90 -13.71
C PRO A 19 -25.35 -12.15 -12.80
N GLN A 20 -26.23 -13.09 -13.16
CA GLN A 20 -27.42 -13.50 -12.41
C GLN A 20 -27.33 -14.97 -11.95
N ALA A 21 -26.13 -15.55 -11.95
CA ALA A 21 -25.85 -16.95 -11.60
C ALA A 21 -26.52 -17.96 -12.56
N GLU A 22 -26.57 -17.61 -13.84
CA GLU A 22 -27.13 -18.36 -14.96
C GLU A 22 -26.54 -19.78 -15.04
N ASN A 23 -25.22 -19.91 -14.86
CA ASN A 23 -24.49 -21.19 -14.92
C ASN A 23 -24.35 -21.90 -13.56
N MET A 24 -25.00 -21.40 -12.50
CA MET A 24 -24.91 -21.94 -11.14
C MET A 24 -25.28 -23.43 -11.04
N LYS A 25 -26.12 -23.94 -11.96
CA LYS A 25 -26.39 -25.38 -12.05
C LYS A 25 -25.12 -26.16 -12.37
N TYR A 26 -24.43 -25.81 -13.46
CA TYR A 26 -23.20 -26.47 -13.90
C TYR A 26 -22.09 -26.37 -12.86
N PHE A 27 -21.98 -25.24 -12.16
CA PHE A 27 -21.04 -25.09 -11.05
C PHE A 27 -21.34 -26.06 -9.90
N LYS A 28 -22.61 -26.17 -9.46
CA LYS A 28 -23.04 -27.12 -8.42
C LYS A 28 -22.85 -28.58 -8.81
N ASP A 29 -23.10 -28.93 -10.06
CA ASP A 29 -22.91 -30.29 -10.57
C ASP A 29 -21.41 -30.69 -10.48
N ASN A 30 -20.51 -29.80 -10.90
CA ASN A 30 -19.06 -30.02 -10.78
C ASN A 30 -18.57 -30.08 -9.32
N ILE A 31 -19.07 -29.20 -8.44
CA ILE A 31 -18.77 -29.28 -6.99
C ILE A 31 -19.23 -30.62 -6.40
N SER A 32 -20.38 -31.14 -6.83
CA SER A 32 -20.90 -32.44 -6.39
C SER A 32 -19.98 -33.59 -6.84
N THR A 33 -19.49 -33.55 -8.09
CA THR A 33 -18.50 -34.49 -8.62
C THR A 33 -17.19 -34.46 -7.83
N ILE A 34 -16.67 -33.26 -7.51
CA ILE A 34 -15.45 -33.08 -6.70
C ILE A 34 -15.62 -33.69 -5.30
N LEU A 35 -16.78 -33.49 -4.66
CA LEU A 35 -17.07 -34.03 -3.33
C LEU A 35 -17.23 -35.56 -3.35
N GLN A 36 -17.83 -36.12 -4.41
CA GLN A 36 -17.95 -37.57 -4.60
C GLN A 36 -16.56 -38.22 -4.75
N GLU A 37 -15.69 -37.68 -5.62
CA GLU A 37 -14.33 -38.21 -5.79
C GLU A 37 -13.46 -38.05 -4.54
N LEU A 38 -13.65 -36.96 -3.76
CA LEU A 38 -13.01 -36.81 -2.45
C LEU A 38 -13.47 -37.89 -1.45
N GLU A 39 -14.78 -38.20 -1.41
CA GLU A 39 -15.31 -39.24 -0.55
C GLU A 39 -14.76 -40.63 -0.94
N ASP A 40 -14.77 -40.94 -2.24
CA ASP A 40 -14.28 -42.23 -2.74
C ASP A 40 -12.76 -42.34 -2.63
N ALA A 41 -11.99 -41.28 -2.83
CA ALA A 41 -10.56 -41.26 -2.55
C ALA A 41 -10.27 -41.60 -1.07
N ARG A 42 -11.01 -40.99 -0.13
CA ARG A 42 -10.86 -41.28 1.31
C ARG A 42 -11.27 -42.70 1.69
N LYS A 43 -12.29 -43.27 1.04
CA LYS A 43 -12.67 -44.69 1.22
C LYS A 43 -11.63 -45.66 0.62
N ARG A 44 -11.09 -45.34 -0.56
CA ARG A 44 -10.06 -46.14 -1.25
C ARG A 44 -8.74 -46.20 -0.46
N TYR A 45 -8.42 -45.17 0.33
CA TYR A 45 -7.20 -45.12 1.17
C TYR A 45 -7.28 -45.97 2.46
N LYS A 46 -8.33 -46.77 2.65
CA LYS A 46 -8.52 -47.59 3.84
C LYS A 46 -7.71 -48.90 3.78
N PHE A 47 -6.79 -49.10 4.72
CA PHE A 47 -5.97 -50.31 4.82
C PHE A 47 -6.67 -51.42 5.61
N LYS A 48 -6.20 -52.66 5.43
CA LYS A 48 -6.74 -53.84 6.14
C LYS A 48 -6.42 -53.73 7.64
N GLY A 49 -7.47 -53.49 8.44
CA GLY A 49 -7.38 -53.30 9.89
C GLY A 49 -7.93 -51.95 10.35
N ASP A 50 -8.06 -50.99 9.43
CA ASP A 50 -8.56 -49.65 9.75
C ASP A 50 -10.03 -49.66 10.21
N GLN A 51 -10.30 -48.93 11.28
CA GLN A 51 -11.64 -48.72 11.81
C GLN A 51 -12.19 -47.34 11.43
N ASN A 52 -13.49 -47.16 11.56
CA ASN A 52 -14.11 -45.85 11.34
C ASN A 52 -13.90 -44.99 12.60
N PHE A 53 -12.96 -44.04 12.55
CA PHE A 53 -12.62 -43.15 13.69
C PHE A 53 -13.80 -42.29 14.18
N ILE A 54 -14.73 -41.93 13.28
CA ILE A 54 -15.97 -41.24 13.60
C ILE A 54 -17.11 -42.20 13.29
N THR A 55 -17.71 -42.78 14.33
CA THR A 55 -18.77 -43.79 14.22
C THR A 55 -20.15 -43.13 14.14
N SER A 56 -21.15 -43.89 13.68
CA SER A 56 -22.56 -43.47 13.70
C SER A 56 -23.06 -43.16 15.12
N SER A 57 -22.52 -43.82 16.15
CA SER A 57 -22.84 -43.52 17.56
C SER A 57 -22.27 -42.19 18.05
N ILE A 58 -21.09 -41.77 17.57
CA ILE A 58 -20.56 -40.43 17.81
C ILE A 58 -21.41 -39.40 17.06
N GLN A 59 -21.76 -39.67 15.79
CA GLN A 59 -22.60 -38.79 14.97
C GLN A 59 -24.02 -38.61 15.52
N SER A 60 -24.60 -39.63 16.15
CA SER A 60 -25.92 -39.55 16.80
C SER A 60 -25.87 -38.96 18.22
N SER A 61 -24.69 -38.70 18.77
CA SER A 61 -24.57 -38.08 20.09
C SER A 61 -25.12 -36.65 20.11
N GLU A 62 -25.75 -36.27 21.23
CA GLU A 62 -26.41 -34.96 21.37
C GLU A 62 -25.44 -33.80 21.16
N GLU A 63 -24.20 -33.94 21.66
CA GLU A 63 -23.16 -32.91 21.54
C GLU A 63 -22.67 -32.75 20.09
N PHE A 64 -22.44 -33.85 19.35
CA PHE A 64 -22.07 -33.78 17.93
C PHE A 64 -23.17 -33.08 17.12
N GLN A 65 -24.43 -33.45 17.37
CA GLN A 65 -25.59 -32.85 16.72
C GLN A 65 -25.77 -31.37 17.08
N ARG A 66 -25.51 -30.98 18.33
CA ARG A 66 -25.53 -29.58 18.80
C ARG A 66 -24.47 -28.74 18.10
N ILE A 67 -23.23 -29.23 18.03
CA ILE A 67 -22.11 -28.53 17.38
C ILE A 67 -22.33 -28.43 15.86
N THR A 68 -22.80 -29.50 15.21
CA THR A 68 -23.09 -29.50 13.76
C THR A 68 -24.18 -28.49 13.39
N ARG A 69 -25.25 -28.36 14.21
CA ARG A 69 -26.27 -27.31 14.04
C ARG A 69 -25.69 -25.90 14.19
N ASN A 70 -24.74 -25.69 15.11
CA ASN A 70 -24.07 -24.40 15.27
C ASN A 70 -23.23 -24.04 14.04
N PHE A 71 -22.48 -25.01 13.47
CA PHE A 71 -21.74 -24.80 12.23
C PHE A 71 -22.66 -24.45 11.06
N ALA A 72 -23.76 -25.18 10.86
CA ALA A 72 -24.73 -24.88 9.81
C ALA A 72 -25.34 -23.46 9.94
N GLN A 73 -25.65 -23.02 11.18
CA GLN A 73 -26.11 -21.65 11.42
C GLN A 73 -25.01 -20.60 11.16
N ALA A 74 -23.76 -20.87 11.55
CA ALA A 74 -22.63 -19.98 11.33
C ALA A 74 -22.33 -19.80 9.84
N VAL A 75 -22.23 -20.90 9.09
CA VAL A 75 -22.02 -20.90 7.63
C VAL A 75 -23.14 -20.15 6.92
N LYS A 76 -24.42 -20.44 7.22
CA LYS A 76 -25.57 -19.73 6.64
C LYS A 76 -25.53 -18.22 6.93
N LYS A 77 -25.11 -17.82 8.13
CA LYS A 77 -25.01 -16.41 8.50
C LYS A 77 -23.83 -15.72 7.79
N ALA A 78 -22.66 -16.36 7.73
CA ALA A 78 -21.49 -15.83 7.05
C ALA A 78 -21.75 -15.65 5.54
N ALA A 79 -22.29 -16.67 4.87
CA ALA A 79 -22.66 -16.60 3.46
C ALA A 79 -23.68 -15.48 3.18
N LYS A 80 -24.69 -15.30 4.04
CA LYS A 80 -25.65 -14.20 3.91
C LYS A 80 -24.98 -12.82 4.04
N LEU A 81 -24.06 -12.65 4.99
CA LEU A 81 -23.34 -11.38 5.19
C LEU A 81 -22.40 -11.07 4.02
N MET A 82 -21.70 -12.08 3.48
CA MET A 82 -20.90 -11.90 2.25
C MET A 82 -21.78 -11.39 1.11
N GLY A 83 -22.93 -12.03 0.86
CA GLY A 83 -23.85 -11.62 -0.21
C GLY A 83 -24.51 -10.25 -0.03
N SER A 84 -24.57 -9.68 1.19
CA SER A 84 -25.16 -8.36 1.44
C SER A 84 -24.18 -7.22 1.66
N HIS A 85 -22.88 -7.51 1.82
CA HIS A 85 -21.85 -6.50 2.14
C HIS A 85 -20.59 -6.58 1.27
N SER A 86 -20.51 -7.52 0.31
CA SER A 86 -19.41 -7.57 -0.66
C SER A 86 -19.74 -6.74 -1.90
N ILE A 87 -18.71 -6.23 -2.57
CA ILE A 87 -18.85 -5.63 -3.90
C ILE A 87 -19.28 -6.73 -4.89
N PRO A 88 -20.30 -6.49 -5.75
CA PRO A 88 -20.77 -7.47 -6.73
C PRO A 88 -19.86 -7.49 -7.97
N PHE A 89 -18.61 -7.94 -7.83
CA PHE A 89 -17.63 -7.97 -8.93
C PHE A 89 -18.10 -8.77 -10.15
N TRP A 90 -18.97 -9.76 -9.95
CA TRP A 90 -19.56 -10.56 -11.03
C TRP A 90 -20.59 -9.80 -11.87
N ASN A 91 -21.07 -8.65 -11.40
CA ASN A 91 -22.11 -7.89 -12.09
C ASN A 91 -21.49 -6.91 -13.11
N PRO A 92 -21.97 -6.84 -14.37
CA PRO A 92 -21.45 -5.94 -15.40
C PRO A 92 -21.52 -4.44 -15.06
N ARG A 93 -22.27 -4.04 -14.02
CA ARG A 93 -22.20 -2.69 -13.41
C ARG A 93 -20.85 -2.37 -12.77
N TYR A 94 -20.02 -3.37 -12.51
CA TYR A 94 -18.69 -3.19 -11.96
C TYR A 94 -17.65 -2.97 -13.05
N GLN A 95 -17.14 -1.74 -13.17
CA GLN A 95 -16.14 -1.36 -14.19
C GLN A 95 -15.07 -0.44 -13.57
N ALA A 96 -14.46 -0.90 -12.47
CA ALA A 96 -13.77 -0.06 -11.49
C ALA A 96 -12.29 -0.47 -11.27
N HIS A 97 -12.00 -1.46 -10.43
CA HIS A 97 -10.65 -2.03 -10.26
C HIS A 97 -10.47 -3.32 -11.07
N MET A 98 -9.27 -3.91 -11.00
CA MET A 98 -8.89 -5.20 -11.61
C MET A 98 -9.56 -6.39 -10.88
N CYS A 99 -10.89 -6.37 -10.80
CA CYS A 99 -11.75 -7.36 -10.17
C CYS A 99 -12.99 -7.57 -11.05
N THR A 100 -13.43 -8.82 -11.21
CA THR A 100 -14.56 -9.21 -12.07
C THR A 100 -15.13 -10.57 -11.62
N ASP A 101 -16.01 -11.20 -12.40
CA ASP A 101 -16.38 -12.61 -12.14
C ASP A 101 -15.16 -13.52 -12.36
N LEU A 102 -15.09 -14.61 -11.61
CA LEU A 102 -13.96 -15.55 -11.69
C LEU A 102 -14.33 -16.74 -12.56
N SER A 103 -13.35 -17.23 -13.33
CA SER A 103 -13.60 -18.37 -14.22
C SER A 103 -13.95 -19.62 -13.41
N MET A 104 -15.02 -20.32 -13.80
CA MET A 104 -15.45 -21.56 -13.17
C MET A 104 -14.34 -22.61 -13.13
N PRO A 105 -13.53 -22.83 -14.18
CA PRO A 105 -12.36 -23.72 -14.10
C PRO A 105 -11.39 -23.34 -12.98
N ALA A 106 -11.09 -22.06 -12.79
CA ALA A 106 -10.20 -21.61 -11.73
C ALA A 106 -10.81 -21.81 -10.33
N LEU A 107 -12.09 -21.45 -10.15
CA LEU A 107 -12.82 -21.67 -8.89
C LEU A 107 -12.89 -23.16 -8.51
N LEU A 108 -13.21 -24.03 -9.48
CA LEU A 108 -13.27 -25.48 -9.30
C LEU A 108 -11.88 -26.07 -9.00
N GLY A 109 -10.84 -25.65 -9.71
CA GLY A 109 -9.46 -26.08 -9.48
C GLY A 109 -8.94 -25.72 -8.08
N TYR A 110 -9.27 -24.51 -7.61
CA TYR A 110 -8.94 -24.09 -6.24
C TYR A 110 -9.71 -24.91 -5.20
N PHE A 111 -11.04 -25.04 -5.36
CA PHE A 111 -11.91 -25.77 -4.42
C PHE A 111 -11.54 -27.25 -4.32
N MET A 112 -11.34 -27.92 -5.46
CA MET A 112 -10.92 -29.32 -5.55
C MET A 112 -9.60 -29.58 -4.82
N THR A 113 -8.70 -28.60 -4.79
CA THR A 113 -7.34 -28.79 -4.26
C THR A 113 -7.22 -28.39 -2.80
N MET A 114 -7.91 -27.34 -2.35
CA MET A 114 -7.80 -26.88 -0.96
C MET A 114 -8.30 -27.91 0.07
N VAL A 115 -9.18 -28.84 -0.33
CA VAL A 115 -9.64 -29.95 0.53
C VAL A 115 -8.59 -31.05 0.75
N TYR A 116 -7.54 -31.10 -0.07
CA TYR A 116 -6.33 -31.90 0.13
C TYR A 116 -5.21 -31.10 0.81
N ASN A 117 -5.24 -29.76 0.71
CA ASN A 117 -4.29 -28.82 1.32
C ASN A 117 -2.79 -29.12 1.03
N PRO A 118 -2.38 -29.37 -0.23
CA PRO A 118 -0.97 -29.64 -0.57
C PRO A 118 -0.11 -28.37 -0.48
N ASN A 119 1.15 -28.55 -0.07
CA ASN A 119 2.11 -27.45 0.12
C ASN A 119 3.27 -27.58 -0.88
N ASN A 120 3.26 -26.73 -1.91
CA ASN A 120 4.18 -26.77 -3.06
C ASN A 120 5.66 -26.39 -2.73
N VAL A 121 6.00 -26.21 -1.44
CA VAL A 121 7.38 -26.00 -1.01
C VAL A 121 8.27 -27.24 -1.24
N ALA A 122 7.70 -28.44 -1.09
CA ALA A 122 8.42 -29.72 -1.12
C ALA A 122 7.57 -30.83 -1.78
N LEU A 123 8.19 -31.63 -2.64
CA LEU A 123 7.49 -32.60 -3.50
C LEU A 123 6.70 -33.63 -2.68
N GLU A 124 7.24 -34.11 -1.57
CA GLU A 124 6.58 -35.10 -0.71
C GLU A 124 5.28 -34.61 -0.08
N ALA A 125 5.08 -33.29 0.02
CA ALA A 125 3.87 -32.65 0.53
C ALA A 125 2.88 -32.24 -0.57
N SER A 126 3.23 -32.44 -1.85
CA SER A 126 2.52 -31.84 -2.98
C SER A 126 2.83 -32.47 -4.36
N PRO A 127 2.92 -33.82 -4.50
CA PRO A 127 3.51 -34.43 -5.69
C PRO A 127 2.78 -34.08 -6.99
N LEU A 128 1.44 -34.02 -6.96
CA LEU A 128 0.63 -33.64 -8.13
C LEU A 128 0.64 -32.13 -8.39
N THR A 129 0.50 -31.31 -7.33
CA THR A 129 0.38 -29.85 -7.49
C THR A 129 1.72 -29.16 -7.73
N THR A 130 2.85 -29.79 -7.41
CA THR A 130 4.18 -29.37 -7.87
C THR A 130 4.29 -29.49 -9.39
N VAL A 131 3.88 -30.63 -9.96
CA VAL A 131 3.83 -30.84 -11.42
C VAL A 131 2.87 -29.83 -12.08
N ALA A 132 1.70 -29.57 -11.49
CA ALA A 132 0.79 -28.54 -11.99
C ALA A 132 1.43 -27.13 -11.99
N GLU A 133 2.27 -26.80 -11.00
CA GLU A 133 2.99 -25.53 -10.96
C GLU A 133 4.11 -25.45 -12.01
N MET A 134 4.85 -26.55 -12.22
CA MET A 134 5.83 -26.65 -13.30
C MET A 134 5.16 -26.45 -14.67
N GLU A 135 4.03 -27.12 -14.92
CA GLU A 135 3.24 -26.92 -16.14
C GLU A 135 2.70 -25.49 -16.28
N VAL A 136 2.35 -24.79 -15.19
CA VAL A 136 2.00 -23.36 -15.25
C VAL A 136 3.20 -22.51 -15.64
N GLY A 137 4.39 -22.81 -15.11
CA GLY A 137 5.65 -22.19 -15.52
C GLY A 137 5.91 -22.36 -17.01
N GLU A 138 5.76 -23.58 -17.54
CA GLU A 138 5.90 -23.90 -18.96
C GLU A 138 4.83 -23.23 -19.83
N GLN A 139 3.56 -23.25 -19.40
CA GLN A 139 2.44 -22.56 -20.07
C GLN A 139 2.72 -21.08 -20.27
N LEU A 140 3.19 -20.39 -19.21
CA LEU A 140 3.50 -18.97 -19.26
C LEU A 140 4.78 -18.71 -20.06
N CYS A 141 5.82 -19.54 -19.94
CA CYS A 141 7.00 -19.44 -20.80
C CYS A 141 6.64 -19.57 -22.28
N HIS A 142 5.78 -20.53 -22.63
CA HIS A 142 5.32 -20.74 -23.99
C HIS A 142 4.47 -19.58 -24.52
N LEU A 143 3.57 -19.02 -23.69
CA LEU A 143 2.78 -17.82 -24.01
C LEU A 143 3.67 -16.65 -24.43
N PHE A 144 4.76 -16.41 -23.71
CA PHE A 144 5.70 -15.33 -24.02
C PHE A 144 6.77 -15.71 -25.05
N GLY A 145 6.66 -16.87 -25.70
CA GLY A 145 7.60 -17.31 -26.74
C GLY A 145 8.99 -17.70 -26.24
N TYR A 146 9.15 -18.01 -24.96
CA TYR A 146 10.36 -18.63 -24.42
C TYR A 146 10.44 -20.10 -24.80
N ASN A 147 11.66 -20.64 -24.86
CA ASN A 147 11.90 -22.04 -25.19
C ASN A 147 11.59 -22.93 -23.98
N ILE A 148 10.67 -23.89 -24.13
CA ILE A 148 10.37 -24.91 -23.11
C ILE A 148 11.02 -26.27 -23.41
N ASP A 149 11.65 -26.43 -24.58
CA ASP A 149 12.30 -27.69 -24.99
C ASP A 149 13.79 -27.68 -24.60
N PRO A 150 14.21 -28.48 -23.60
CA PRO A 150 15.61 -28.53 -23.16
C PRO A 150 16.56 -29.19 -24.18
N SER A 151 16.04 -29.83 -25.25
CA SER A 151 16.87 -30.39 -26.32
C SER A 151 17.37 -29.35 -27.32
N ARG A 152 16.76 -28.16 -27.36
CA ARG A 152 17.04 -27.10 -28.33
C ARG A 152 18.34 -26.36 -28.00
N LYS A 153 19.45 -26.83 -28.59
CA LYS A 153 20.78 -26.22 -28.43
C LYS A 153 20.82 -24.74 -28.85
N GLY A 154 21.60 -23.94 -28.12
CA GLY A 154 21.86 -22.53 -28.43
C GLY A 154 20.75 -21.54 -28.03
N VAL A 155 19.67 -22.02 -27.41
CA VAL A 155 18.60 -21.19 -26.84
C VAL A 155 18.38 -21.62 -25.40
N PRO A 156 18.41 -20.72 -24.40
CA PRO A 156 18.19 -21.11 -23.02
C PRO A 156 16.75 -21.60 -22.81
N THR A 157 16.57 -22.59 -21.94
CA THR A 157 15.23 -23.07 -21.55
C THR A 157 14.66 -22.12 -20.51
N GLY A 158 13.46 -21.60 -20.73
CA GLY A 158 12.74 -20.75 -19.79
C GLY A 158 12.27 -21.53 -18.57
N TRP A 159 11.94 -20.81 -17.50
CA TRP A 159 11.35 -21.37 -16.28
C TRP A 159 10.44 -20.35 -15.63
N GLY A 160 9.38 -20.78 -14.97
CA GLY A 160 8.54 -19.91 -14.16
C GLY A 160 7.82 -20.65 -13.05
N HIS A 161 7.22 -19.88 -12.16
CA HIS A 161 6.49 -20.39 -11.00
C HIS A 161 5.39 -19.42 -10.54
N VAL A 162 4.49 -19.91 -9.70
CA VAL A 162 3.39 -19.12 -9.12
C VAL A 162 3.86 -18.44 -7.84
N THR A 163 3.55 -17.16 -7.67
CA THR A 163 3.77 -16.37 -6.45
C THR A 163 2.42 -15.99 -5.83
N SER A 164 2.44 -15.48 -4.61
CA SER A 164 1.27 -14.88 -3.95
C SER A 164 0.73 -13.63 -4.67
N GLY A 165 1.51 -13.03 -5.58
CA GLY A 165 1.09 -11.90 -6.41
C GLY A 165 2.28 -11.14 -7.02
N GLY A 166 2.04 -10.34 -8.05
CA GLY A 166 3.06 -9.62 -8.82
C GLY A 166 3.98 -8.70 -8.01
N THR A 167 3.60 -8.31 -6.79
CA THR A 167 4.52 -7.62 -5.87
C THR A 167 5.69 -8.50 -5.42
N VAL A 168 5.47 -9.81 -5.23
CA VAL A 168 6.52 -10.77 -4.90
C VAL A 168 7.31 -11.16 -6.15
N ALA A 169 6.66 -11.37 -7.30
CA ALA A 169 7.35 -11.56 -8.59
C ALA A 169 8.29 -10.39 -8.92
N ASN A 170 7.84 -9.14 -8.76
CA ASN A 170 8.70 -7.96 -8.93
C ASN A 170 9.86 -7.95 -7.91
N LEU A 171 9.61 -8.29 -6.64
CA LEU A 171 10.65 -8.40 -5.61
C LEU A 171 11.72 -9.47 -5.96
N GLU A 172 11.30 -10.63 -6.45
CA GLU A 172 12.18 -11.69 -6.92
C GLU A 172 12.98 -11.26 -8.14
N SER A 173 12.37 -10.54 -9.09
CA SER A 173 13.08 -9.98 -10.25
C SER A 173 14.18 -8.98 -9.84
N ILE A 174 13.91 -8.13 -8.83
CA ILE A 174 14.90 -7.21 -8.24
C ILE A 174 16.02 -8.01 -7.57
N TRP A 175 15.67 -9.05 -6.82
CA TRP A 175 16.63 -9.90 -6.13
C TRP A 175 17.55 -10.63 -7.12
N VAL A 176 17.01 -11.18 -8.21
CA VAL A 176 17.78 -11.77 -9.32
C VAL A 176 18.69 -10.74 -9.99
N ALA A 177 18.16 -9.60 -10.42
CA ALA A 177 18.94 -8.57 -11.13
C ALA A 177 20.06 -7.99 -10.25
N ARG A 178 19.81 -7.82 -8.95
CA ARG A 178 20.82 -7.47 -7.95
C ARG A 178 21.92 -8.54 -7.89
N ASN A 179 21.54 -9.80 -7.72
CA ASN A 179 22.50 -10.89 -7.51
C ASN A 179 23.31 -11.20 -8.79
N LEU A 180 22.67 -11.10 -9.97
CA LEU A 180 23.32 -11.16 -11.28
C LEU A 180 24.43 -10.12 -11.42
N LYS A 181 24.15 -8.86 -11.07
CA LYS A 181 25.08 -7.73 -11.25
C LYS A 181 26.38 -7.89 -10.46
N PHE A 182 26.32 -8.50 -9.27
CA PHE A 182 27.50 -8.72 -8.41
C PHE A 182 28.18 -10.07 -8.59
N TYR A 183 27.58 -11.03 -9.30
CA TYR A 183 28.16 -12.35 -9.51
C TYR A 183 29.59 -12.30 -10.12
N PRO A 184 29.89 -11.44 -11.13
CA PRO A 184 31.25 -11.31 -11.65
C PRO A 184 32.26 -10.77 -10.63
N LEU A 185 31.85 -9.88 -9.73
CA LEU A 185 32.71 -9.34 -8.67
C LEU A 185 33.03 -10.41 -7.61
N ALA A 186 32.02 -11.20 -7.20
CA ALA A 186 32.23 -12.35 -6.32
C ALA A 186 33.16 -13.39 -6.95
N LEU A 187 33.00 -13.68 -8.26
CA LEU A 187 33.87 -14.59 -8.99
C LEU A 187 35.30 -14.06 -9.12
N ARG A 188 35.48 -12.74 -9.36
CA ARG A 188 36.80 -12.12 -9.38
C ARG A 188 37.49 -12.26 -8.04
N LYS A 189 36.77 -12.04 -6.94
CA LYS A 189 37.31 -12.23 -5.59
C LYS A 189 37.74 -13.68 -5.33
N ALA A 190 36.93 -14.66 -5.74
CA ALA A 190 37.31 -16.07 -5.65
C ALA A 190 38.58 -16.44 -6.44
N MET A 191 38.98 -15.61 -7.42
CA MET A 191 40.19 -15.77 -8.24
C MET A 191 41.40 -14.98 -7.73
N SER A 192 41.30 -14.18 -6.66
CA SER A 192 42.41 -13.36 -6.15
C SER A 192 43.49 -14.18 -5.42
N GLU A 193 44.74 -13.71 -5.48
CA GLU A 193 45.89 -14.40 -4.85
C GLU A 193 45.77 -14.46 -3.31
N THR A 194 45.26 -13.38 -2.71
CA THR A 194 44.99 -13.28 -1.27
C THR A 194 43.60 -12.67 -1.06
N VAL A 195 42.79 -13.31 -0.22
CA VAL A 195 41.46 -12.86 0.19
C VAL A 195 41.29 -12.98 1.70
N ALA A 196 40.68 -11.96 2.31
CA ALA A 196 40.29 -12.01 3.71
C ALA A 196 38.91 -12.67 3.87
N VAL A 197 38.87 -13.81 4.54
CA VAL A 197 37.64 -14.55 4.90
C VAL A 197 37.60 -14.73 6.41
N ASN A 198 36.55 -14.22 7.07
CA ASN A 198 36.38 -14.27 8.53
C ASN A 198 37.63 -13.78 9.31
N GLY A 199 38.25 -12.70 8.83
CA GLY A 199 39.44 -12.10 9.44
C GLY A 199 40.75 -12.87 9.24
N ARG A 200 40.79 -13.86 8.34
CA ARG A 200 42.01 -14.61 7.98
C ARG A 200 42.29 -14.49 6.49
N GLU A 201 43.54 -14.26 6.15
CA GLU A 201 44.01 -14.31 4.77
C GLU A 201 44.12 -15.77 4.28
N LYS A 202 43.62 -16.01 3.06
CA LYS A 202 43.72 -17.28 2.34
C LYS A 202 43.91 -17.00 0.85
N ARG A 203 44.37 -17.99 0.09
CA ARG A 203 44.33 -17.94 -1.38
C ARG A 203 42.90 -18.12 -1.89
N GLY A 204 42.50 -17.37 -2.92
CA GLY A 204 41.21 -17.53 -3.57
C GLY A 204 41.04 -18.94 -4.16
N PRO A 205 39.90 -19.63 -3.95
CA PRO A 205 39.71 -21.02 -4.35
C PRO A 205 39.78 -21.27 -5.86
N LEU A 206 39.59 -20.24 -6.69
CA LEU A 206 39.66 -20.30 -8.16
C LEU A 206 40.90 -19.60 -8.75
N ASN A 207 41.84 -19.15 -7.91
CA ASN A 207 43.03 -18.40 -8.37
C ASN A 207 43.91 -19.20 -9.36
N PHE A 208 43.85 -20.53 -9.35
CA PHE A 208 44.62 -21.40 -10.26
C PHE A 208 44.19 -21.35 -11.75
N VAL A 209 43.08 -20.66 -12.08
CA VAL A 209 42.63 -20.39 -13.47
C VAL A 209 42.53 -18.90 -13.79
N ALA A 210 42.88 -18.01 -12.86
CA ALA A 210 42.69 -16.56 -13.01
C ALA A 210 43.38 -15.99 -14.26
N ASP A 211 44.59 -16.48 -14.54
CA ASP A 211 45.47 -16.09 -15.65
C ASP A 211 45.01 -16.58 -17.04
N ARG A 212 44.09 -17.55 -17.09
CA ARG A 212 43.73 -18.27 -18.32
C ARG A 212 42.23 -18.28 -18.63
N PHE A 213 41.36 -17.98 -17.66
CA PHE A 213 39.92 -18.01 -17.87
C PHE A 213 39.50 -16.86 -18.79
N MET A 214 39.03 -17.20 -20.00
CA MET A 214 38.64 -16.21 -21.00
C MET A 214 37.13 -15.98 -20.98
N VAL A 215 36.68 -14.74 -21.08
CA VAL A 215 35.25 -14.42 -21.20
C VAL A 215 35.00 -13.37 -22.29
N THR A 216 33.75 -13.29 -22.74
CA THR A 216 33.30 -12.29 -23.72
C THR A 216 32.81 -11.03 -22.99
N THR A 217 33.38 -9.86 -23.27
CA THR A 217 32.97 -8.59 -22.66
C THR A 217 31.61 -8.10 -23.17
N CYS A 218 31.08 -7.04 -22.55
CA CYS A 218 29.90 -6.30 -23.01
C CYS A 218 29.91 -6.01 -24.53
N LYS A 219 31.08 -5.63 -25.07
CA LYS A 219 31.28 -5.24 -26.46
C LYS A 219 31.46 -6.43 -27.42
N GLY A 220 31.64 -7.64 -26.91
CA GLY A 220 31.91 -8.85 -27.71
C GLY A 220 33.39 -9.23 -27.83
N GLU A 221 34.29 -8.55 -27.12
CA GLU A 221 35.73 -8.84 -27.11
C GLU A 221 36.02 -10.06 -26.20
N ARG A 222 36.91 -10.99 -26.57
CA ARG A 222 37.40 -12.02 -25.61
C ARG A 222 38.59 -11.46 -24.83
N LYS A 223 38.54 -11.51 -23.50
CA LYS A 223 39.62 -11.07 -22.58
C LYS A 223 39.79 -12.06 -21.43
N PRO A 224 40.97 -12.11 -20.77
CA PRO A 224 41.13 -12.80 -19.51
C PRO A 224 40.20 -12.20 -18.45
N PHE A 225 39.50 -13.04 -17.70
CA PHE A 225 38.55 -12.63 -16.69
C PHE A 225 39.22 -11.88 -15.52
N ALA A 226 40.50 -12.15 -15.26
CA ALA A 226 41.31 -11.42 -14.28
C ALA A 226 41.72 -10.00 -14.71
N ASP A 227 41.66 -9.69 -16.02
CA ASP A 227 42.11 -8.39 -16.56
C ASP A 227 40.97 -7.37 -16.71
N LEU A 228 39.71 -7.81 -16.64
CA LEU A 228 38.55 -6.92 -16.75
C LEU A 228 38.56 -5.82 -15.67
N SER A 229 38.23 -4.60 -16.06
CA SER A 229 37.95 -3.52 -15.11
C SER A 229 36.68 -3.78 -14.28
N THR A 230 36.52 -3.11 -13.13
CA THR A 230 35.25 -3.12 -12.36
C THR A 230 34.07 -2.74 -13.26
N TRP A 231 34.26 -1.77 -14.17
CA TRP A 231 33.25 -1.36 -15.13
C TRP A 231 32.86 -2.49 -16.09
N GLU A 232 33.82 -3.21 -16.67
CA GLU A 232 33.55 -4.35 -17.55
C GLU A 232 32.88 -5.52 -16.80
N LEU A 233 33.30 -5.81 -15.57
CA LEU A 233 32.69 -6.83 -14.72
C LEU A 233 31.22 -6.52 -14.42
N LEU A 234 30.92 -5.27 -14.04
CA LEU A 234 29.55 -4.80 -13.80
C LEU A 234 28.71 -4.70 -15.08
N ASN A 235 29.31 -4.76 -16.27
CA ASN A 235 28.62 -4.63 -17.55
C ASN A 235 28.70 -5.86 -18.46
N LEU A 236 29.11 -7.02 -17.93
CA LEU A 236 28.91 -8.30 -18.63
C LEU A 236 27.42 -8.48 -18.96
N ARG A 237 27.14 -9.07 -20.12
CA ARG A 237 25.75 -9.28 -20.58
C ARG A 237 25.07 -10.33 -19.68
N PRO A 238 23.74 -10.24 -19.42
CA PRO A 238 23.05 -11.18 -18.55
C PRO A 238 23.32 -12.66 -18.87
N ASN A 239 23.29 -13.03 -20.16
CA ASN A 239 23.63 -14.39 -20.60
C ASN A 239 25.08 -14.74 -20.28
N THR A 240 26.05 -13.87 -20.58
CA THR A 240 27.47 -14.09 -20.26
C THR A 240 27.69 -14.36 -18.78
N VAL A 241 26.99 -13.65 -17.87
CA VAL A 241 27.09 -13.90 -16.43
C VAL A 241 26.54 -15.27 -16.04
N LEU A 242 25.40 -15.67 -16.62
CA LEU A 242 24.81 -17.01 -16.42
C LEU A 242 25.64 -18.15 -17.04
N ASP A 243 26.43 -17.83 -18.07
CA ASP A 243 27.33 -18.77 -18.75
C ASP A 243 28.65 -18.97 -17.98
N LEU A 244 29.02 -18.13 -17.01
CA LEU A 244 30.30 -18.23 -16.27
C LEU A 244 30.58 -19.61 -15.63
N PRO A 245 29.63 -20.31 -14.96
CA PRO A 245 29.86 -21.65 -14.44
C PRO A 245 30.10 -22.68 -15.54
N GLN A 246 29.42 -22.52 -16.68
CA GLN A 246 29.55 -23.40 -17.84
C GLN A 246 30.88 -23.16 -18.58
N GLU A 247 31.28 -21.91 -18.79
CA GLU A 247 32.59 -21.57 -19.39
C GLU A 247 33.76 -22.05 -18.51
N LEU A 248 33.63 -22.01 -17.17
CA LEU A 248 34.62 -22.63 -16.27
C LEU A 248 34.66 -24.17 -16.40
N HIS A 249 33.51 -24.80 -16.64
CA HIS A 249 33.42 -26.24 -16.88
C HIS A 249 34.02 -26.62 -18.25
N GLU A 250 33.69 -25.89 -19.30
CA GLU A 250 34.16 -26.15 -20.67
C GLU A 250 35.65 -25.85 -20.86
N GLN A 251 36.19 -24.78 -20.24
CA GLN A 251 37.60 -24.42 -20.36
C GLN A 251 38.53 -25.22 -19.44
N PHE A 252 38.06 -25.67 -18.26
CA PHE A 252 38.91 -26.27 -17.22
C PHE A 252 38.38 -27.53 -16.53
N GLY A 253 37.21 -28.04 -16.92
CA GLY A 253 36.57 -29.19 -16.26
C GLY A 253 36.08 -28.91 -14.84
N ILE A 254 36.02 -27.65 -14.40
CA ILE A 254 35.59 -27.28 -13.05
C ILE A 254 34.13 -27.67 -12.87
N SER A 255 33.80 -28.38 -11.79
CA SER A 255 32.41 -28.78 -11.53
C SER A 255 31.59 -27.60 -10.99
N PRO A 256 30.31 -27.45 -11.36
CA PRO A 256 29.46 -26.38 -10.83
C PRO A 256 29.32 -26.39 -9.30
N LYS A 257 29.33 -27.58 -8.68
CA LYS A 257 29.36 -27.75 -7.21
C LYS A 257 30.64 -27.20 -6.56
N PHE A 258 31.76 -27.23 -7.28
CA PHE A 258 32.99 -26.55 -6.83
C PHE A 258 32.85 -25.02 -6.97
N VAL A 259 32.29 -24.51 -8.07
CA VAL A 259 32.02 -23.07 -8.24
C VAL A 259 31.10 -22.54 -7.14
N GLU A 260 30.05 -23.28 -6.80
CA GLU A 260 29.16 -23.01 -5.66
C GLU A 260 29.93 -22.85 -4.35
N SER A 261 30.70 -23.88 -3.98
CA SER A 261 31.50 -23.92 -2.75
C SER A 261 32.57 -22.82 -2.73
N ALA A 262 33.12 -22.49 -3.90
CA ALA A 262 34.14 -21.46 -4.08
C ALA A 262 33.59 -20.03 -3.97
N LEU A 263 32.29 -19.81 -4.22
CA LEU A 263 31.64 -18.49 -4.15
C LEU A 263 30.90 -18.25 -2.83
N GLN A 264 30.68 -19.28 -2.01
CA GLN A 264 29.90 -19.21 -0.77
C GLN A 264 30.36 -18.08 0.18
N ASP A 265 31.67 -17.86 0.31
CA ASP A 265 32.28 -16.82 1.17
C ASP A 265 32.33 -15.42 0.52
N PHE A 266 32.00 -15.28 -0.77
CA PHE A 266 32.18 -14.04 -1.55
C PHE A 266 30.90 -13.49 -2.18
N SER A 267 29.85 -14.31 -2.29
CA SER A 267 28.59 -13.88 -2.87
C SER A 267 27.89 -12.82 -2.01
N ILE A 268 27.07 -11.98 -2.63
CA ILE A 268 26.31 -10.94 -1.90
C ILE A 268 25.15 -11.53 -1.08
N GLN A 269 24.79 -12.81 -1.28
CA GLN A 269 23.86 -13.52 -0.39
C GLN A 269 24.50 -13.77 0.98
N SER A 270 25.82 -13.95 1.04
CA SER A 270 26.58 -14.18 2.27
C SER A 270 27.22 -12.92 2.86
N THR A 271 27.73 -12.02 2.01
CA THR A 271 28.53 -10.85 2.43
C THR A 271 27.79 -9.50 2.44
N GLY A 272 26.64 -9.42 1.75
CA GLY A 272 26.00 -8.15 1.42
C GLY A 272 26.72 -7.40 0.31
N LYS A 273 25.98 -6.60 -0.50
CA LYS A 273 26.54 -5.92 -1.67
C LYS A 273 27.66 -4.92 -1.31
N ASP A 274 27.49 -4.20 -0.20
CA ASP A 274 28.37 -3.07 0.16
C ASP A 274 29.82 -3.51 0.44
N ALA A 275 30.03 -4.79 0.77
CA ALA A 275 31.36 -5.36 0.92
C ALA A 275 32.11 -5.37 -0.42
N LEU A 276 31.47 -5.84 -1.49
CA LEU A 276 32.04 -5.83 -2.84
C LEU A 276 32.08 -4.41 -3.43
N GLU A 277 31.09 -3.56 -3.16
CA GLU A 277 31.12 -2.17 -3.62
C GLU A 277 32.34 -1.41 -3.07
N ARG A 278 32.67 -1.58 -1.78
CA ARG A 278 33.89 -0.98 -1.20
C ARG A 278 35.18 -1.57 -1.77
N GLU A 279 35.23 -2.89 -1.95
CA GLU A 279 36.43 -3.60 -2.39
C GLU A 279 36.77 -3.34 -3.87
N PHE A 280 35.76 -3.19 -4.72
CA PHE A 280 35.93 -2.90 -6.14
C PHE A 280 35.81 -1.40 -6.50
N GLU A 281 35.79 -0.53 -5.49
CA GLU A 281 35.62 0.93 -5.61
C GLU A 281 34.39 1.37 -6.44
N VAL A 282 33.25 0.71 -6.24
CA VAL A 282 31.96 1.10 -6.84
C VAL A 282 31.42 2.33 -6.09
N ARG A 283 31.89 3.51 -6.49
CA ARG A 283 31.57 4.79 -5.82
C ARG A 283 30.20 5.35 -6.17
N GLN A 284 29.68 5.06 -7.37
CA GLN A 284 28.36 5.51 -7.82
C GLN A 284 27.29 4.45 -7.49
N PRO A 285 26.13 4.84 -6.92
CA PRO A 285 25.06 3.91 -6.62
C PRO A 285 24.46 3.35 -7.92
N ILE A 286 24.40 2.03 -8.03
CA ILE A 286 23.87 1.32 -9.22
C ILE A 286 22.35 1.56 -9.31
N LYS A 287 21.84 1.87 -10.52
CA LYS A 287 20.44 2.31 -10.74
C LYS A 287 19.53 1.25 -11.39
N TYR A 288 18.24 1.40 -11.15
CA TYR A 288 17.14 0.91 -11.98
C TYR A 288 16.50 2.10 -12.69
N PHE A 289 16.03 1.89 -13.92
CA PHE A 289 15.24 2.86 -14.67
C PHE A 289 13.88 2.30 -15.05
N LEU A 290 12.83 3.08 -14.82
CA LEU A 290 11.45 2.75 -15.14
C LEU A 290 10.57 4.01 -15.07
N SER A 291 9.30 3.92 -15.48
CA SER A 291 8.39 5.07 -15.43
C SER A 291 8.21 5.66 -14.02
N ASN A 292 7.94 6.96 -13.94
CA ASN A 292 7.42 7.61 -12.74
C ASN A 292 6.10 6.97 -12.27
N THR A 293 5.21 6.58 -13.19
CA THR A 293 3.92 5.91 -12.92
C THR A 293 4.05 4.43 -12.52
N ARG A 294 5.23 4.01 -12.05
CA ARG A 294 5.52 2.64 -11.57
C ARG A 294 4.62 2.22 -10.41
N HIS A 295 4.23 0.96 -10.40
CA HIS A 295 3.56 0.35 -9.26
C HIS A 295 4.48 0.37 -8.02
N TYR A 296 3.88 0.64 -6.84
CA TYR A 296 4.61 0.85 -5.57
C TYR A 296 5.48 -0.36 -5.14
N SER A 297 5.27 -1.55 -5.72
CA SER A 297 6.12 -2.73 -5.49
C SER A 297 7.59 -2.49 -5.78
N TRP A 298 7.92 -1.60 -6.72
CA TRP A 298 9.30 -1.32 -7.13
C TRP A 298 10.14 -0.62 -6.04
N PRO A 299 9.78 0.59 -5.55
CA PRO A 299 10.51 1.22 -4.44
C PRO A 299 10.42 0.41 -3.14
N LYS A 300 9.29 -0.27 -2.89
CA LYS A 300 9.14 -1.22 -1.77
C LYS A 300 10.14 -2.39 -1.87
N GLY A 301 10.30 -2.97 -3.06
CA GLY A 301 11.25 -4.04 -3.33
C GLY A 301 12.71 -3.57 -3.17
N GLY A 302 13.01 -2.34 -3.59
CA GLY A 302 14.29 -1.68 -3.32
C GLY A 302 14.63 -1.56 -1.84
N ALA A 303 13.66 -1.13 -1.02
CA ALA A 303 13.80 -1.08 0.43
C ALA A 303 14.03 -2.48 1.04
N ILE A 304 13.23 -3.48 0.64
CA ILE A 304 13.34 -4.86 1.17
C ILE A 304 14.68 -5.53 0.78
N THR A 305 15.18 -5.27 -0.44
CA THR A 305 16.42 -5.89 -0.94
C THR A 305 17.71 -5.17 -0.53
N GLY A 306 17.61 -4.11 0.29
CA GLY A 306 18.77 -3.34 0.76
C GLY A 306 19.39 -2.44 -0.32
N LEU A 307 18.62 -2.05 -1.33
CA LEU A 307 19.03 -1.09 -2.36
C LEU A 307 18.59 0.35 -2.04
N GLY A 308 17.53 0.49 -1.24
CA GLY A 308 16.84 1.75 -1.01
C GLY A 308 15.86 2.10 -2.14
N SER A 309 14.93 3.02 -1.86
CA SER A 309 14.01 3.59 -2.86
C SER A 309 14.76 4.32 -3.97
N ASP A 310 15.84 5.00 -3.62
CA ASP A 310 16.54 5.96 -4.46
C ASP A 310 17.42 5.29 -5.52
N ALA A 311 17.56 3.96 -5.45
CA ALA A 311 18.09 3.15 -6.53
C ALA A 311 17.11 3.05 -7.72
N PHE A 312 15.81 3.31 -7.51
CA PHE A 312 14.75 3.21 -8.52
C PHE A 312 14.44 4.60 -9.08
N GLU A 313 15.20 4.98 -10.11
CA GLU A 313 15.07 6.26 -10.76
C GLU A 313 13.87 6.26 -11.72
N GLY A 314 12.93 7.14 -11.45
CA GLY A 314 11.74 7.33 -12.27
C GLY A 314 12.02 8.26 -13.45
N ILE A 315 11.62 7.83 -14.64
CA ILE A 315 11.66 8.60 -15.88
C ILE A 315 10.27 9.22 -16.11
N GLU A 316 10.21 10.47 -16.58
CA GLU A 316 8.93 11.11 -16.92
C GLU A 316 8.16 10.33 -17.99
N VAL A 317 6.83 10.48 -18.01
CA VAL A 317 5.96 9.86 -19.01
C VAL A 317 5.62 10.82 -20.15
N ASP A 318 5.27 10.23 -21.30
CA ASP A 318 4.65 10.93 -22.41
C ASP A 318 3.13 11.18 -22.20
N ASP A 319 2.49 11.79 -23.19
CA ASP A 319 1.05 12.11 -23.19
C ASP A 319 0.13 10.86 -23.19
N ALA A 320 0.67 9.64 -23.36
CA ALA A 320 -0.03 8.37 -23.25
C ALA A 320 0.30 7.63 -21.95
N ALA A 321 0.96 8.28 -20.99
CA ALA A 321 1.46 7.71 -19.73
C ALA A 321 2.52 6.59 -19.91
N ARG A 322 3.17 6.51 -21.07
CA ARG A 322 4.27 5.57 -21.38
C ARG A 322 5.61 6.21 -21.03
N ILE A 323 6.63 5.41 -20.70
CA ILE A 323 7.97 5.90 -20.36
C ILE A 323 8.60 6.73 -21.49
N ASN A 324 9.07 7.95 -21.16
CA ASN A 324 9.69 8.82 -22.15
C ASN A 324 11.07 8.26 -22.59
N LEU A 325 11.10 7.67 -23.78
CA LEU A 325 12.29 7.04 -24.37
C LEU A 325 13.45 8.02 -24.60
N HIS A 326 13.18 9.32 -24.82
CA HIS A 326 14.24 10.33 -24.97
C HIS A 326 14.99 10.50 -23.66
N VAL A 327 14.26 10.76 -22.58
CA VAL A 327 14.82 10.97 -21.24
C VAL A 327 15.48 9.69 -20.73
N LEU A 328 14.88 8.51 -20.96
CA LEU A 328 15.54 7.24 -20.66
C LEU A 328 16.89 7.10 -21.38
N GLN A 329 16.97 7.48 -22.65
CA GLN A 329 18.21 7.41 -23.43
C GLN A 329 19.26 8.42 -22.92
N GLU A 330 18.86 9.63 -22.53
CA GLU A 330 19.74 10.64 -21.93
C GLU A 330 20.30 10.16 -20.58
N ARG A 331 19.46 9.60 -19.71
CA ARG A 331 19.88 9.11 -18.39
C ARG A 331 20.78 7.87 -18.49
N LEU A 332 20.51 6.96 -19.42
CA LEU A 332 21.42 5.84 -19.72
C LEU A 332 22.75 6.30 -20.34
N GLN A 333 22.74 7.36 -21.15
CA GLN A 333 23.96 7.95 -21.70
C GLN A 333 24.80 8.62 -20.59
N GLN A 334 24.16 9.37 -19.68
CA GLN A 334 24.83 9.91 -18.50
C GLN A 334 25.43 8.81 -17.62
N CYS A 335 24.73 7.71 -17.37
CA CYS A 335 25.27 6.57 -16.62
C CYS A 335 26.52 5.96 -17.30
N LEU A 336 26.52 5.85 -18.63
CA LEU A 336 27.70 5.40 -19.39
C LEU A 336 28.88 6.37 -19.25
N ASP A 337 28.63 7.67 -19.34
CA ASP A 337 29.67 8.71 -19.32
C ASP A 337 30.25 8.96 -17.91
N GLU A 338 29.44 8.77 -16.86
CA GLU A 338 29.84 8.91 -15.45
C GLU A 338 30.38 7.59 -14.83
N GLY A 339 30.32 6.47 -15.56
CA GLY A 339 30.73 5.16 -15.05
C GLY A 339 29.78 4.57 -13.99
N GLN A 340 28.49 4.94 -14.03
CA GLN A 340 27.45 4.44 -13.15
C GLN A 340 26.77 3.20 -13.74
N ALA A 341 26.83 2.07 -13.04
CA ALA A 341 26.24 0.82 -13.54
C ALA A 341 24.71 0.81 -13.38
N VAL A 342 24.04 -0.02 -14.19
CA VAL A 342 22.58 -0.16 -14.20
C VAL A 342 22.21 -1.62 -13.97
N TYR A 343 21.36 -1.90 -12.97
CA TYR A 343 20.81 -3.24 -12.71
C TYR A 343 19.89 -3.67 -13.83
N ALA A 344 18.79 -2.93 -14.01
CA ALA A 344 17.78 -3.21 -15.02
C ALA A 344 17.07 -1.94 -15.52
N VAL A 345 16.49 -2.05 -16.71
CA VAL A 345 15.40 -1.18 -17.18
C VAL A 345 14.11 -2.00 -17.09
N VAL A 346 13.05 -1.41 -16.54
CA VAL A 346 11.71 -2.04 -16.51
C VAL A 346 10.82 -1.39 -17.54
N ALA A 347 10.18 -2.21 -18.38
CA ALA A 347 9.06 -1.80 -19.21
C ALA A 347 7.75 -2.22 -18.52
N ILE A 348 6.84 -1.28 -18.32
CA ILE A 348 5.51 -1.54 -17.78
C ILE A 348 4.57 -1.90 -18.92
N ILE A 349 4.00 -3.11 -18.88
CA ILE A 349 3.11 -3.64 -19.91
C ILE A 349 1.70 -3.67 -19.31
N GLY A 350 1.02 -2.53 -19.43
CA GLY A 350 -0.26 -2.27 -18.78
C GLY A 350 -0.08 -1.55 -17.44
N SER A 351 0.06 -0.23 -17.48
CA SER A 351 0.12 0.63 -16.28
C SER A 351 -1.10 0.43 -15.38
N THR A 352 -0.96 0.65 -14.07
CA THR A 352 -2.04 0.36 -13.11
C THR A 352 -3.23 1.31 -13.28
N GLU A 353 -2.97 2.56 -13.68
CA GLU A 353 -3.94 3.64 -13.70
C GLU A 353 -4.58 3.86 -15.09
N GLU A 354 -3.82 3.67 -16.19
CA GLU A 354 -4.27 3.91 -17.58
C GLU A 354 -4.21 2.67 -18.50
N GLY A 355 -3.62 1.56 -18.05
CA GLY A 355 -3.38 0.39 -18.90
C GLY A 355 -2.40 0.67 -20.05
N ALA A 356 -1.55 1.69 -19.93
CA ALA A 356 -0.57 2.09 -20.94
C ALA A 356 0.52 1.02 -21.13
N VAL A 357 1.08 0.93 -22.34
CA VAL A 357 2.15 -0.03 -22.67
C VAL A 357 3.43 0.70 -23.04
N ASP A 358 4.47 0.52 -22.22
CA ASP A 358 5.81 1.00 -22.52
C ASP A 358 6.36 0.32 -23.79
N ARG A 359 7.10 1.10 -24.59
CA ARG A 359 7.69 0.68 -25.87
C ARG A 359 8.88 -0.28 -25.65
N LEU A 360 8.59 -1.49 -25.19
CA LEU A 360 9.54 -2.58 -24.93
C LEU A 360 10.41 -2.89 -26.14
N SER A 361 9.88 -2.86 -27.37
CA SER A 361 10.68 -3.09 -28.59
C SER A 361 11.83 -2.07 -28.70
N ALA A 362 11.55 -0.80 -28.39
CA ALA A 362 12.52 0.29 -28.41
C ALA A 362 13.50 0.21 -27.23
N ILE A 363 13.05 -0.19 -26.03
CA ILE A 363 13.93 -0.42 -24.86
C ILE A 363 14.93 -1.55 -25.14
N LEU A 364 14.50 -2.63 -25.78
CA LEU A 364 15.36 -3.75 -26.17
C LEU A 364 16.38 -3.33 -27.24
N ALA A 365 15.97 -2.55 -28.24
CA ALA A 365 16.88 -1.96 -29.21
C ALA A 365 17.86 -0.96 -28.56
N MET A 366 17.42 -0.23 -27.54
CA MET A 366 18.26 0.67 -26.75
C MET A 366 19.32 -0.12 -25.96
N ARG A 367 18.98 -1.25 -25.33
CA ARG A 367 19.94 -2.16 -24.69
C ARG A 367 21.04 -2.60 -25.65
N GLN A 368 20.69 -3.02 -26.87
CA GLN A 368 21.68 -3.43 -27.87
C GLN A 368 22.63 -2.29 -28.25
N ARG A 369 22.10 -1.06 -28.42
CA ARG A 369 22.90 0.14 -28.70
C ARG A 369 23.83 0.52 -27.54
N PHE A 370 23.43 0.35 -26.29
CA PHE A 370 24.31 0.61 -25.14
C PHE A 370 25.35 -0.50 -24.91
N GLN A 371 25.01 -1.77 -25.21
CA GLN A 371 25.96 -2.87 -25.13
C GLN A 371 27.14 -2.73 -26.10
N SER A 372 26.93 -2.16 -27.30
CA SER A 372 28.05 -1.84 -28.21
C SER A 372 28.98 -0.74 -27.66
N LYS A 373 28.46 0.16 -26.81
CA LYS A 373 29.26 1.18 -26.10
C LYS A 373 29.92 0.65 -24.82
N GLY A 374 29.42 -0.44 -24.25
CA GLY A 374 29.96 -1.09 -23.06
C GLY A 374 29.11 -0.96 -21.78
N LEU A 375 27.85 -0.53 -21.88
CA LEU A 375 26.87 -0.51 -20.79
C LEU A 375 25.86 -1.65 -20.99
N SER A 376 25.62 -2.48 -19.97
CA SER A 376 24.65 -3.57 -20.02
C SER A 376 23.78 -3.65 -18.77
N PHE A 377 22.49 -3.91 -19.00
CA PHE A 377 21.45 -4.02 -17.99
C PHE A 377 20.48 -5.14 -18.36
N LEU A 378 19.78 -5.65 -17.34
CA LEU A 378 18.66 -6.57 -17.50
C LEU A 378 17.44 -5.81 -18.03
N VAL A 379 16.57 -6.45 -18.81
CA VAL A 379 15.25 -5.90 -19.18
C VAL A 379 14.17 -6.77 -18.56
N HIS A 380 13.41 -6.19 -17.65
CA HIS A 380 12.24 -6.82 -17.04
C HIS A 380 10.97 -6.22 -17.66
N ALA A 381 9.98 -7.05 -17.94
CA ALA A 381 8.64 -6.57 -18.29
C ALA A 381 7.69 -6.78 -17.10
N ASP A 382 7.23 -5.67 -16.50
CA ASP A 382 6.15 -5.71 -15.52
C ASP A 382 4.83 -5.82 -16.27
N ALA A 383 4.49 -7.06 -16.66
CA ALA A 383 3.27 -7.41 -17.36
C ALA A 383 2.22 -7.99 -16.40
N ALA A 384 2.23 -7.56 -15.13
CA ALA A 384 1.30 -8.03 -14.13
C ALA A 384 -0.16 -7.93 -14.60
N TRP A 385 -0.53 -6.81 -15.23
CA TRP A 385 -1.81 -6.66 -15.92
C TRP A 385 -1.76 -7.18 -17.36
N GLY A 386 -0.82 -6.69 -18.17
CA GLY A 386 -0.83 -6.90 -19.63
C GLY A 386 -0.41 -8.29 -20.13
N GLY A 387 0.15 -9.16 -19.28
CA GLY A 387 0.76 -10.42 -19.73
C GLY A 387 -0.23 -11.39 -20.38
N TYR A 388 -1.46 -11.49 -19.87
CA TYR A 388 -2.48 -12.34 -20.49
C TYR A 388 -2.96 -11.80 -21.85
N PHE A 389 -2.84 -10.50 -22.14
CA PHE A 389 -3.22 -9.95 -23.45
C PHE A 389 -2.31 -10.45 -24.59
N ALA A 390 -1.14 -11.04 -24.28
CA ALA A 390 -0.34 -11.77 -25.27
C ALA A 390 -1.11 -12.93 -25.93
N THR A 391 -2.18 -13.45 -25.32
CA THR A 391 -3.03 -14.49 -25.96
C THR A 391 -3.83 -13.97 -27.15
N MET A 392 -4.00 -12.65 -27.28
CA MET A 392 -4.65 -12.01 -28.44
C MET A 392 -3.74 -11.97 -29.68
N LEU A 393 -2.44 -12.28 -29.53
CA LEU A 393 -1.51 -12.32 -30.64
C LEU A 393 -1.65 -13.64 -31.42
N PRO A 394 -1.64 -13.61 -32.76
CA PRO A 394 -1.67 -14.83 -33.57
C PRO A 394 -0.38 -15.63 -33.40
N ARG A 395 -0.51 -16.96 -33.45
CA ARG A 395 0.58 -17.90 -33.18
C ARG A 395 1.71 -17.86 -34.23
N ASN A 396 1.44 -17.40 -35.45
CA ASN A 396 2.47 -17.08 -36.44
C ASN A 396 2.47 -15.59 -36.78
N LEU A 397 3.65 -15.01 -36.92
CA LEU A 397 3.85 -13.62 -37.35
C LEU A 397 3.36 -13.34 -38.79
N TYR A 398 3.28 -14.37 -39.64
CA TYR A 398 2.72 -14.25 -40.99
C TYR A 398 1.18 -14.14 -41.00
N ASP A 399 0.54 -14.61 -39.93
CA ASP A 399 -0.93 -14.59 -39.77
C ASP A 399 -1.39 -13.30 -39.05
N MET A 400 -0.48 -12.33 -38.83
CA MET A 400 -0.78 -11.01 -38.27
C MET A 400 -1.75 -10.23 -39.17
N PRO A 401 -2.98 -9.91 -38.71
CA PRO A 401 -3.93 -9.13 -39.49
C PRO A 401 -3.36 -7.73 -39.79
N ARG A 402 -3.29 -7.36 -41.07
CA ARG A 402 -2.84 -6.02 -41.51
C ARG A 402 -3.93 -4.94 -41.40
N GLY A 403 -4.94 -5.18 -40.55
CA GLY A 403 -6.10 -4.34 -40.29
C GLY A 403 -6.76 -4.78 -38.97
N PRO A 404 -7.90 -4.21 -38.57
CA PRO A 404 -8.71 -4.84 -37.53
C PRO A 404 -9.11 -6.23 -38.01
N SER A 405 -8.83 -7.26 -37.22
CA SER A 405 -9.54 -8.52 -37.36
C SER A 405 -11.01 -8.24 -37.05
N VAL A 406 -11.87 -8.68 -37.96
CA VAL A 406 -13.28 -8.94 -37.72
C VAL A 406 -13.47 -10.34 -38.28
N SER A 407 -14.25 -11.18 -37.60
CA SER A 407 -14.78 -12.38 -38.24
C SER A 407 -15.57 -12.01 -39.51
N ASN A 408 -14.96 -12.16 -40.69
CA ASN A 408 -15.64 -12.93 -41.73
C ASN A 408 -17.03 -12.47 -42.18
N PRO A 409 -17.40 -11.20 -42.48
CA PRO A 409 -18.80 -10.89 -42.85
C PRO A 409 -19.29 -11.60 -44.14
N GLU A 410 -18.41 -12.27 -44.89
CA GLU A 410 -18.76 -13.17 -46.00
C GLU A 410 -19.03 -14.63 -45.55
N ASP A 411 -18.65 -15.01 -44.33
CA ASP A 411 -19.05 -16.28 -43.71
C ASP A 411 -20.55 -16.15 -43.35
N SER A 412 -21.38 -16.84 -44.14
CA SER A 412 -22.84 -16.63 -44.20
C SER A 412 -23.54 -16.74 -42.83
N PHE A 413 -23.77 -15.59 -42.19
CA PHE A 413 -24.43 -15.46 -40.89
C PHE A 413 -25.95 -15.40 -41.06
N ASP A 414 -26.70 -16.38 -40.53
CA ASP A 414 -28.15 -16.28 -40.41
C ASP A 414 -28.55 -15.57 -39.10
N GLY A 415 -29.46 -14.59 -39.21
CA GLY A 415 -29.78 -13.65 -38.13
C GLY A 415 -30.69 -14.22 -37.04
N GLY A 416 -30.23 -15.22 -36.31
CA GLY A 416 -31.04 -15.98 -35.34
C GLY A 416 -30.67 -15.86 -33.85
N ALA A 417 -29.46 -15.44 -33.48
CA ALA A 417 -28.99 -15.47 -32.10
C ALA A 417 -29.02 -14.11 -31.37
N GLU A 418 -29.69 -14.06 -30.22
CA GLU A 418 -29.50 -13.02 -29.20
C GLU A 418 -28.06 -13.14 -28.61
N GLY A 419 -27.42 -12.02 -28.23
CA GLY A 419 -26.10 -12.04 -27.55
C GLY A 419 -24.85 -12.01 -28.42
N PHE A 420 -24.80 -11.20 -29.49
CA PHE A 420 -23.57 -11.04 -30.31
C PHE A 420 -22.58 -10.01 -29.72
N VAL A 421 -21.31 -10.40 -29.55
CA VAL A 421 -20.23 -9.49 -29.11
C VAL A 421 -18.98 -9.67 -30.01
N PRO A 422 -18.57 -8.64 -30.79
CA PRO A 422 -17.46 -8.79 -31.73
C PRO A 422 -16.08 -8.78 -31.07
N ASP A 423 -15.11 -9.38 -31.77
CA ASP A 423 -13.69 -9.29 -31.44
C ASP A 423 -13.13 -7.90 -31.79
N LEU A 424 -12.18 -7.41 -30.98
CA LEU A 424 -11.38 -6.23 -31.31
C LEU A 424 -9.89 -6.51 -31.11
N SER A 425 -9.14 -6.49 -32.21
CA SER A 425 -7.68 -6.57 -32.19
C SER A 425 -7.07 -5.39 -31.44
N LEU A 426 -5.99 -5.64 -30.67
CA LEU A 426 -5.16 -4.61 -30.04
C LEU A 426 -4.66 -3.53 -31.02
N LYS A 427 -4.28 -2.37 -30.51
CA LYS A 427 -3.55 -1.34 -31.28
C LYS A 427 -2.25 -1.91 -31.85
N LEU A 428 -1.86 -1.49 -33.06
CA LEU A 428 -0.68 -2.03 -33.75
C LEU A 428 0.63 -1.84 -32.96
N GLU A 429 0.78 -0.69 -32.31
CA GLU A 429 1.90 -0.40 -31.39
C GLU A 429 1.95 -1.40 -30.23
N THR A 430 0.81 -1.61 -29.55
CA THR A 430 0.67 -2.57 -28.44
C THR A 430 1.00 -4.00 -28.86
N GLN A 431 0.60 -4.40 -30.08
CA GLN A 431 0.94 -5.72 -30.61
C GLN A 431 2.45 -5.91 -30.77
N GLU A 432 3.17 -4.88 -31.24
CA GLU A 432 4.63 -4.90 -31.41
C GLU A 432 5.36 -5.13 -30.07
N ASP A 433 4.94 -4.45 -29.00
CA ASP A 433 5.58 -4.56 -27.69
C ASP A 433 5.23 -5.87 -26.97
N LEU A 434 3.99 -6.36 -27.08
CA LEU A 434 3.64 -7.69 -26.58
C LEU A 434 4.42 -8.79 -27.33
N LEU A 435 4.63 -8.65 -28.65
CA LEU A 435 5.50 -9.55 -29.43
C LEU A 435 6.98 -9.46 -29.02
N ALA A 436 7.39 -8.37 -28.37
CA ALA A 436 8.74 -8.16 -27.87
C ALA A 436 9.01 -8.81 -26.50
N LEU A 437 7.97 -9.25 -25.77
CA LEU A 437 8.08 -9.96 -24.48
C LEU A 437 9.07 -11.14 -24.53
N LYS A 438 9.12 -11.88 -25.64
CA LYS A 438 10.06 -13.00 -25.89
C LYS A 438 11.57 -12.65 -25.80
N TYR A 439 11.89 -11.37 -25.74
CA TYR A 439 13.26 -10.84 -25.62
C TYR A 439 13.55 -10.16 -24.29
N ALA A 440 12.54 -9.95 -23.42
CA ALA A 440 12.77 -9.59 -22.03
C ALA A 440 13.54 -10.73 -21.33
N ASP A 441 14.29 -10.41 -20.27
CA ASP A 441 15.03 -11.43 -19.52
C ASP A 441 14.14 -12.10 -18.46
N SER A 442 13.16 -11.35 -17.95
CA SER A 442 12.11 -11.84 -17.05
C SER A 442 10.81 -11.05 -17.21
N ILE A 443 9.67 -11.69 -16.91
CA ILE A 443 8.34 -11.10 -17.01
C ILE A 443 7.55 -11.46 -15.74
N THR A 444 7.02 -10.44 -15.06
CA THR A 444 5.96 -10.62 -14.06
C THR A 444 4.61 -10.70 -14.77
N VAL A 445 3.73 -11.62 -14.38
CA VAL A 445 2.35 -11.70 -14.88
C VAL A 445 1.43 -12.15 -13.74
N ASP A 446 0.23 -11.57 -13.61
CA ASP A 446 -0.75 -11.97 -12.59
C ASP A 446 -1.94 -12.73 -13.20
N PRO A 447 -1.98 -14.07 -13.08
CA PRO A 447 -3.20 -14.84 -13.32
C PRO A 447 -4.44 -14.32 -12.56
N HIS A 448 -4.28 -13.79 -11.34
CA HIS A 448 -5.39 -13.19 -10.56
C HIS A 448 -5.86 -11.79 -11.05
N LYS A 449 -5.29 -11.27 -12.14
CA LYS A 449 -5.76 -10.07 -12.85
C LYS A 449 -6.47 -10.49 -14.15
N ALA A 450 -5.86 -10.23 -15.30
CA ALA A 450 -6.43 -10.53 -16.62
C ALA A 450 -6.51 -12.04 -16.95
N GLY A 451 -6.06 -12.92 -16.05
CA GLY A 451 -6.26 -14.36 -16.12
C GLY A 451 -7.55 -14.89 -15.45
N TYR A 452 -8.36 -14.04 -14.82
CA TYR A 452 -9.68 -14.39 -14.23
C TYR A 452 -9.64 -15.50 -13.16
N ILE A 453 -8.49 -15.66 -12.49
CA ILE A 453 -8.24 -16.67 -11.44
C ILE A 453 -8.39 -16.03 -10.05
N PRO A 454 -8.88 -16.74 -9.01
CA PRO A 454 -8.96 -16.19 -7.66
C PRO A 454 -7.59 -15.80 -7.10
N TYR A 455 -7.58 -14.71 -6.31
CA TYR A 455 -6.46 -14.40 -5.43
C TYR A 455 -6.23 -15.54 -4.41
N PRO A 456 -4.98 -15.89 -4.07
CA PRO A 456 -3.72 -15.40 -4.65
C PRO A 456 -3.26 -16.24 -5.85
N SER A 457 -2.90 -15.59 -6.95
CA SER A 457 -2.11 -16.17 -8.04
C SER A 457 -1.41 -15.07 -8.85
N GLY A 458 -0.17 -14.75 -8.47
CA GLY A 458 0.80 -14.06 -9.33
C GLY A 458 1.77 -15.07 -9.95
N SER A 459 2.64 -14.63 -10.85
CA SER A 459 3.68 -15.47 -11.45
C SER A 459 4.91 -14.66 -11.88
N LEU A 460 6.06 -15.33 -11.89
CA LEU A 460 7.30 -14.83 -12.48
C LEU A 460 7.84 -15.88 -13.47
N VAL A 461 8.24 -15.42 -14.66
CA VAL A 461 8.96 -16.24 -15.64
C VAL A 461 10.33 -15.62 -15.96
N TYR A 462 11.33 -16.46 -16.17
CA TYR A 462 12.65 -16.12 -16.68
C TYR A 462 12.82 -16.67 -18.09
N ARG A 463 13.38 -15.87 -19.00
CA ARG A 463 13.77 -16.29 -20.35
C ARG A 463 14.86 -17.35 -20.32
N ASP A 464 15.74 -17.24 -19.34
CA ASP A 464 16.76 -18.23 -19.03
C ASP A 464 16.51 -18.75 -17.62
N GLY A 465 16.02 -19.99 -17.52
CA GLY A 465 15.67 -20.60 -16.25
C GLY A 465 16.83 -20.68 -15.27
N ARG A 466 18.09 -20.59 -15.72
CA ARG A 466 19.28 -20.53 -14.85
C ARG A 466 19.27 -19.32 -13.91
N MET A 467 18.50 -18.28 -14.23
CA MET A 467 18.30 -17.10 -13.37
C MET A 467 17.70 -17.47 -12.00
N ARG A 468 16.90 -18.55 -11.91
CA ARG A 468 16.30 -19.02 -10.64
C ARG A 468 17.34 -19.38 -9.56
N TYR A 469 18.56 -19.74 -9.97
CA TYR A 469 19.62 -20.08 -9.03
C TYR A 469 20.25 -18.86 -8.35
N LEU A 470 20.12 -17.66 -8.94
CA LEU A 470 20.72 -16.46 -8.37
C LEU A 470 20.08 -16.03 -7.04
N VAL A 471 18.87 -16.50 -6.72
CA VAL A 471 18.22 -16.30 -5.40
C VAL A 471 18.54 -17.39 -4.38
N THR A 472 19.38 -18.36 -4.77
CA THR A 472 19.83 -19.47 -3.92
C THR A 472 21.31 -19.30 -3.54
N TRP A 473 21.84 -20.21 -2.71
CA TRP A 473 23.28 -20.39 -2.57
C TRP A 473 23.86 -21.41 -3.56
N THR A 474 23.03 -22.05 -4.40
CA THR A 474 23.47 -23.07 -5.37
C THR A 474 23.92 -22.46 -6.70
N ALA A 475 24.91 -23.08 -7.35
CA ALA A 475 25.38 -22.60 -8.65
C ALA A 475 24.32 -22.82 -9.76
N PRO A 476 24.25 -21.97 -10.80
CA PRO A 476 23.43 -22.26 -11.97
C PRO A 476 23.95 -23.49 -12.73
N VAL A 477 23.23 -24.61 -12.66
CA VAL A 477 23.61 -25.89 -13.30
C VAL A 477 22.56 -26.35 -14.30
N LEU A 478 23.00 -26.98 -15.40
CA LEU A 478 22.17 -27.85 -16.22
C LEU A 478 22.03 -29.23 -15.56
N SER A 479 21.31 -29.33 -14.44
CA SER A 479 21.05 -30.62 -13.78
C SER A 479 19.84 -31.33 -14.37
N GLN A 480 20.06 -32.35 -15.20
CA GLN A 480 19.03 -33.37 -15.44
C GLN A 480 18.96 -34.31 -14.22
N GLY A 481 17.85 -34.27 -13.47
CA GLY A 481 17.41 -35.43 -12.69
C GLY A 481 17.13 -35.30 -11.18
N SER A 482 17.27 -34.12 -10.54
CA SER A 482 17.00 -34.02 -9.08
C SER A 482 16.43 -32.68 -8.57
N GLU A 483 15.78 -31.89 -9.42
CA GLU A 483 15.07 -30.68 -8.99
C GLU A 483 13.59 -30.99 -8.69
N THR A 484 13.29 -31.34 -7.45
CA THR A 484 11.94 -31.81 -7.06
C THR A 484 11.08 -30.76 -6.35
N GLY A 485 11.66 -29.72 -5.75
CA GLY A 485 10.92 -28.71 -4.97
C GLY A 485 10.87 -27.34 -5.63
N MET A 486 9.69 -26.73 -5.71
CA MET A 486 9.51 -25.37 -6.28
C MET A 486 9.78 -24.24 -5.27
N GLY A 487 9.68 -24.52 -3.96
CA GLY A 487 9.75 -23.50 -2.90
C GLY A 487 11.15 -23.03 -2.47
N ILE A 488 12.20 -23.34 -3.23
CA ILE A 488 13.58 -22.85 -2.96
C ILE A 488 14.04 -21.76 -3.94
N TYR A 489 13.27 -21.52 -5.01
CA TYR A 489 13.65 -20.66 -6.14
C TYR A 489 12.99 -19.27 -6.12
N GLY A 490 12.55 -18.83 -4.94
CA GLY A 490 11.84 -17.57 -4.74
C GLY A 490 11.91 -17.06 -3.29
N VAL A 491 11.16 -16.01 -2.99
CA VAL A 491 11.06 -15.39 -1.65
C VAL A 491 10.12 -16.20 -0.73
N GLU A 492 9.13 -16.89 -1.31
CA GLU A 492 8.12 -17.64 -0.57
C GLU A 492 8.56 -19.08 -0.25
N GLY A 493 8.23 -19.54 0.95
CA GLY A 493 8.40 -20.94 1.36
C GLY A 493 7.14 -21.76 1.14
N SER A 494 6.37 -21.99 2.22
CA SER A 494 5.09 -22.70 2.14
C SER A 494 4.08 -21.93 1.27
N LYS A 495 3.57 -22.60 0.23
CA LYS A 495 2.69 -22.00 -0.79
C LYS A 495 1.58 -22.98 -1.20
N PRO A 496 0.34 -22.50 -1.46
CA PRO A 496 -0.80 -23.37 -1.67
C PRO A 496 -0.78 -24.01 -3.06
N GLY A 497 -0.71 -25.34 -3.14
CA GLY A 497 -0.86 -26.05 -4.42
C GLY A 497 -2.22 -25.84 -5.11
N ALA A 498 -3.21 -25.32 -4.37
CA ALA A 498 -4.49 -24.90 -4.91
C ALA A 498 -4.40 -23.69 -5.87
N ALA A 499 -3.47 -22.76 -5.67
CA ALA A 499 -3.26 -21.64 -6.60
C ALA A 499 -2.66 -22.12 -7.93
N ALA A 500 -1.69 -23.04 -7.86
CA ALA A 500 -1.11 -23.70 -9.04
C ALA A 500 -2.17 -24.50 -9.82
N MET A 501 -2.96 -25.34 -9.15
CA MET A 501 -4.01 -26.14 -9.81
C MET A 501 -5.14 -25.26 -10.38
N SER A 502 -5.54 -24.21 -9.68
CA SER A 502 -6.52 -23.21 -10.17
C SER A 502 -6.05 -22.55 -11.47
N THR A 503 -4.78 -22.12 -11.51
CA THR A 503 -4.16 -21.49 -12.67
C THR A 503 -4.00 -22.47 -13.84
N TRP A 504 -3.47 -23.67 -13.55
CA TRP A 504 -3.30 -24.74 -14.52
C TRP A 504 -4.62 -25.11 -15.20
N LEU A 505 -5.66 -25.38 -14.41
CA LEU A 505 -6.95 -25.84 -14.92
C LEU A 505 -7.62 -24.76 -15.78
N SER A 506 -7.57 -23.49 -15.37
CA SER A 506 -8.09 -22.39 -16.18
C SER A 506 -7.32 -22.21 -17.49
N ASN A 507 -5.98 -22.23 -17.44
CA ASN A 507 -5.13 -22.13 -18.62
C ASN A 507 -5.34 -23.31 -19.61
N LYS A 508 -5.64 -24.52 -19.13
CA LYS A 508 -5.96 -25.69 -19.97
C LYS A 508 -7.38 -25.64 -20.54
N CYS A 509 -8.39 -25.30 -19.73
CA CYS A 509 -9.79 -25.32 -20.13
C CYS A 509 -10.18 -24.16 -21.06
N ILE A 510 -9.67 -22.95 -20.80
CA ILE A 510 -9.94 -21.78 -21.65
C ILE A 510 -8.92 -21.73 -22.80
N GLY A 511 -7.64 -21.96 -22.50
CA GLY A 511 -6.56 -21.98 -23.49
C GLY A 511 -5.83 -20.64 -23.61
N LEU A 512 -4.51 -20.68 -23.45
CA LEU A 512 -3.61 -19.55 -23.70
C LEU A 512 -3.35 -19.38 -25.21
N ASN A 513 -4.36 -18.87 -25.93
CA ASN A 513 -4.36 -18.70 -27.38
C ASN A 513 -5.47 -17.73 -27.86
N PRO A 514 -5.49 -17.33 -29.14
CA PRO A 514 -6.50 -16.43 -29.70
C PRO A 514 -7.95 -16.92 -29.60
N GLN A 515 -8.20 -18.23 -29.57
CA GLN A 515 -9.53 -18.82 -29.48
C GLN A 515 -10.05 -18.95 -28.04
N GLY A 516 -9.17 -18.80 -27.04
CA GLY A 516 -9.47 -18.92 -25.62
C GLY A 516 -9.44 -17.57 -24.93
N TYR A 517 -8.42 -17.34 -24.09
CA TYR A 517 -8.22 -16.06 -23.41
C TYR A 517 -8.08 -14.88 -24.40
N GLY A 518 -7.57 -15.11 -25.62
CA GLY A 518 -7.48 -14.08 -26.64
C GLY A 518 -8.85 -13.61 -27.13
N ALA A 519 -9.82 -14.52 -27.27
CA ALA A 519 -11.18 -14.18 -27.65
C ALA A 519 -11.88 -13.39 -26.52
N LEU A 520 -11.80 -13.91 -25.28
CA LEU A 520 -12.31 -13.24 -24.08
C LEU A 520 -11.77 -11.81 -23.96
N LEU A 521 -10.45 -11.62 -24.06
CA LEU A 521 -9.84 -10.29 -23.97
C LEU A 521 -10.15 -9.41 -25.19
N SER A 522 -10.48 -9.98 -26.35
CA SER A 522 -10.94 -9.22 -27.53
C SER A 522 -12.34 -8.63 -27.34
N GLU A 523 -13.30 -9.41 -26.84
CA GLU A 523 -14.66 -8.91 -26.50
C GLU A 523 -14.63 -7.86 -25.38
N VAL A 524 -13.76 -8.07 -24.38
CA VAL A 524 -13.54 -7.09 -23.29
C VAL A 524 -12.87 -5.82 -23.84
N SER A 525 -12.00 -5.93 -24.84
CA SER A 525 -11.39 -4.76 -25.50
C SER A 525 -12.40 -4.00 -26.36
N PHE A 526 -13.30 -4.70 -27.05
CA PHE A 526 -14.46 -4.08 -27.70
C PHE A 526 -15.35 -3.36 -26.68
N THR A 527 -15.67 -4.00 -25.56
CA THR A 527 -16.41 -3.36 -24.45
C THR A 527 -15.71 -2.11 -23.92
N CYS A 528 -14.38 -2.15 -23.77
CA CYS A 528 -13.61 -1.02 -23.27
C CYS A 528 -13.61 0.17 -24.23
N THR A 529 -13.49 -0.08 -25.53
CA THR A 529 -13.52 0.97 -26.56
C THR A 529 -14.92 1.52 -26.78
N ARG A 530 -15.99 0.69 -26.66
CA ARG A 530 -17.39 1.15 -26.57
C ARG A 530 -17.56 2.13 -25.41
N LEU A 531 -17.13 1.78 -24.18
CA LEU A 531 -17.18 2.70 -23.04
C LEU A 531 -16.34 3.97 -23.28
N SER A 532 -15.14 3.84 -23.86
CA SER A 532 -14.31 5.00 -24.21
C SER A 532 -14.97 5.92 -25.25
N ALA A 533 -15.79 5.39 -26.15
CA ALA A 533 -16.56 6.19 -27.10
C ALA A 533 -17.60 7.06 -26.37
N HIS A 534 -18.28 6.52 -25.35
CA HIS A 534 -19.15 7.34 -24.49
C HIS A 534 -18.34 8.41 -23.74
N TRP A 535 -17.21 8.07 -23.11
CA TRP A 535 -16.37 9.07 -22.40
C TRP A 535 -15.84 10.17 -23.33
N ALA A 536 -15.56 9.85 -24.60
CA ALA A 536 -15.09 10.80 -25.61
C ALA A 536 -16.17 11.77 -26.11
N ALA A 537 -17.42 11.31 -26.21
CA ALA A 537 -18.44 11.97 -27.04
C ALA A 537 -19.79 12.24 -26.33
N MET A 538 -19.97 11.83 -25.07
CA MET A 538 -21.23 12.06 -24.31
C MET A 538 -21.61 13.52 -24.12
N THR A 539 -20.63 14.42 -24.14
CA THR A 539 -20.81 15.87 -23.98
C THR A 539 -20.41 16.60 -25.27
N THR A 540 -21.10 17.69 -25.58
CA THR A 540 -20.75 18.62 -26.67
C THR A 540 -20.07 19.87 -26.10
N LYS A 541 -19.47 20.71 -26.96
CA LYS A 541 -18.94 22.02 -26.56
C LYS A 541 -20.01 22.94 -25.92
N ASP A 542 -21.27 22.71 -26.28
CA ASP A 542 -22.43 23.49 -25.83
C ASP A 542 -23.15 22.92 -24.59
N ASP A 543 -22.76 21.75 -24.07
CA ASP A 543 -23.45 21.06 -22.96
C ASP A 543 -23.62 21.96 -21.71
N ASP A 544 -24.84 22.00 -21.19
CA ASP A 544 -25.24 22.95 -20.14
C ASP A 544 -24.76 22.62 -18.73
N TYR A 545 -24.16 21.44 -18.48
CA TYR A 545 -23.71 21.04 -17.15
C TYR A 545 -22.21 20.81 -17.06
N PHE A 546 -21.66 19.90 -17.89
CA PHE A 546 -20.30 19.42 -17.74
C PHE A 546 -19.64 19.06 -19.08
N MET A 547 -18.32 18.86 -19.03
CA MET A 547 -17.56 18.19 -20.08
C MET A 547 -16.96 16.90 -19.52
N CYS A 548 -16.95 15.84 -20.34
CA CYS A 548 -16.18 14.64 -20.10
C CYS A 548 -15.02 14.58 -21.10
N VAL A 549 -13.80 14.34 -20.62
CA VAL A 549 -12.60 14.28 -21.48
C VAL A 549 -11.82 13.00 -21.16
N PRO A 550 -11.63 12.08 -22.13
CA PRO A 550 -10.81 10.90 -21.95
C PRO A 550 -9.34 11.27 -21.88
N PHE A 551 -8.60 10.63 -20.99
CA PHE A 551 -7.15 10.82 -20.86
C PHE A 551 -6.43 10.48 -22.17
N HIS A 552 -6.71 9.28 -22.72
CA HIS A 552 -6.21 8.90 -24.03
C HIS A 552 -6.80 9.84 -25.10
N LYS A 553 -5.89 10.49 -25.85
CA LYS A 553 -6.22 11.37 -26.98
C LYS A 553 -6.91 10.59 -28.10
N LEU A 554 -7.87 11.23 -28.77
CA LEU A 554 -8.54 10.70 -29.96
C LEU A 554 -7.57 10.64 -31.17
N PRO A 555 -7.84 9.82 -32.20
CA PRO A 555 -7.01 9.76 -33.40
C PRO A 555 -6.83 11.12 -34.12
N SER A 556 -7.83 12.00 -34.07
CA SER A 556 -7.71 13.40 -34.50
C SER A 556 -6.71 14.21 -33.66
N GLU A 557 -6.81 14.13 -32.33
CA GLU A 557 -5.92 14.84 -31.39
C GLU A 557 -4.46 14.39 -31.48
N TRP A 558 -4.19 13.13 -31.86
CA TRP A 558 -2.83 12.65 -32.14
C TRP A 558 -2.25 13.18 -33.45
N LYS A 559 -3.10 13.52 -34.44
CA LYS A 559 -2.67 14.10 -35.72
C LYS A 559 -2.39 15.60 -35.60
N ASP A 560 -3.32 16.33 -34.97
CA ASP A 560 -3.17 17.76 -34.67
C ASP A 560 -3.99 18.13 -33.41
N PRO A 561 -3.34 18.33 -32.25
CA PRO A 561 -4.03 18.64 -30.99
C PRO A 561 -4.58 20.08 -30.91
N PHE A 562 -4.39 20.90 -31.96
CA PHE A 562 -4.91 22.26 -32.05
C PHE A 562 -6.09 22.38 -33.04
N ASN A 563 -6.39 21.35 -33.81
CA ASN A 563 -7.51 21.33 -34.74
C ASN A 563 -8.83 20.94 -34.05
N GLU A 564 -9.41 21.89 -33.31
CA GLU A 564 -10.70 21.70 -32.61
C GLU A 564 -11.82 21.19 -33.54
N GLN A 565 -11.82 21.60 -34.81
CA GLN A 565 -12.83 21.18 -35.78
C GLN A 565 -12.74 19.68 -36.08
N ALA A 566 -11.55 19.17 -36.40
CA ALA A 566 -11.35 17.74 -36.67
C ALA A 566 -11.69 16.86 -35.45
N VAL A 567 -11.42 17.35 -34.24
CA VAL A 567 -11.75 16.67 -32.98
C VAL A 567 -13.26 16.60 -32.78
N GLU A 568 -14.00 17.69 -33.03
CA GLU A 568 -15.46 17.67 -32.88
C GLU A 568 -16.16 16.91 -34.02
N GLU A 569 -15.63 16.93 -35.26
CA GLU A 569 -16.09 16.08 -36.36
C GLU A 569 -15.94 14.58 -36.05
N GLU A 570 -14.83 14.17 -35.42
CA GLU A 570 -14.63 12.79 -34.97
C GLU A 570 -15.58 12.42 -33.82
N LYS A 571 -15.79 13.30 -32.84
CA LYS A 571 -16.80 13.12 -31.78
C LYS A 571 -18.21 13.00 -32.34
N GLU A 572 -18.57 13.83 -33.32
CA GLU A 572 -19.90 13.79 -33.92
C GLU A 572 -20.12 12.51 -34.75
N ARG A 573 -19.07 12.01 -35.43
CA ARG A 573 -19.10 10.67 -36.03
C ARG A 573 -19.31 9.58 -34.97
N ILE A 574 -18.66 9.67 -33.81
CA ILE A 574 -18.89 8.74 -32.68
C ILE A 574 -20.35 8.81 -32.20
N ARG A 575 -20.91 10.00 -31.96
CA ARG A 575 -22.31 10.19 -31.53
C ARG A 575 -23.31 9.62 -32.54
N ARG A 576 -23.09 9.85 -33.83
CA ARG A 576 -24.00 9.42 -34.91
C ARG A 576 -23.89 7.93 -35.22
N GLU A 577 -22.67 7.40 -35.29
CA GLU A 577 -22.41 6.09 -35.91
C GLU A 577 -21.97 4.99 -34.94
N ILE A 578 -21.61 5.33 -33.70
CA ILE A 578 -21.18 4.36 -32.69
C ILE A 578 -22.17 4.31 -31.52
N LEU A 579 -22.39 5.41 -30.80
CA LEU A 579 -23.12 5.37 -29.51
C LEU A 579 -24.51 4.68 -29.61
N PRO A 580 -25.44 5.09 -30.50
CA PRO A 580 -26.81 4.55 -30.56
C PRO A 580 -26.94 3.21 -31.28
N LYS A 581 -25.83 2.63 -31.79
CA LYS A 581 -25.86 1.40 -32.58
C LYS A 581 -25.67 0.16 -31.72
N SER A 582 -26.33 -0.93 -32.12
CA SER A 582 -26.00 -2.26 -31.59
C SER A 582 -24.63 -2.73 -32.09
N ASN A 583 -24.08 -3.74 -31.42
CA ASN A 583 -22.85 -4.42 -31.83
C ASN A 583 -22.89 -4.87 -33.30
N ARG A 584 -24.05 -5.39 -33.73
CA ARG A 584 -24.30 -5.85 -35.09
C ARG A 584 -24.29 -4.70 -36.10
N ASP A 585 -25.01 -3.61 -35.82
CA ASP A 585 -25.10 -2.45 -36.74
C ASP A 585 -23.76 -1.73 -36.93
N ILE A 586 -22.85 -1.84 -35.95
CA ILE A 586 -21.46 -1.35 -36.08
C ILE A 586 -20.72 -2.20 -37.11
N VAL A 587 -20.67 -3.52 -36.91
CA VAL A 587 -19.93 -4.46 -37.76
C VAL A 587 -20.50 -4.53 -39.18
N GLU A 588 -21.82 -4.65 -39.35
CA GLU A 588 -22.47 -4.67 -40.66
C GLU A 588 -22.22 -3.36 -41.44
N SER A 589 -22.10 -2.23 -40.75
CA SER A 589 -21.83 -0.95 -41.41
C SER A 589 -20.38 -0.76 -41.88
N ASP A 590 -19.49 -1.70 -41.59
CA ASP A 590 -18.10 -1.73 -42.08
C ASP A 590 -17.91 -2.61 -43.32
N VAL A 591 -18.94 -3.34 -43.75
CA VAL A 591 -18.93 -4.18 -44.94
C VAL A 591 -18.75 -3.30 -46.19
N GLY A 592 -17.82 -3.69 -47.06
CA GLY A 592 -17.49 -2.97 -48.29
C GLY A 592 -16.72 -1.64 -48.13
N LYS A 593 -16.48 -1.17 -46.90
CA LYS A 593 -15.76 0.10 -46.66
C LYS A 593 -14.23 -0.06 -46.66
N PRO A 594 -13.46 0.96 -47.13
CA PRO A 594 -12.02 1.07 -46.90
C PRO A 594 -11.67 1.07 -45.41
N THR A 595 -10.50 0.53 -45.03
CA THR A 595 -10.07 0.39 -43.63
C THR A 595 -10.14 1.68 -42.82
N GLU A 596 -9.87 2.84 -43.42
CA GLU A 596 -9.89 4.15 -42.74
C GLU A 596 -11.32 4.66 -42.45
N GLU A 597 -12.30 4.20 -43.23
CA GLU A 597 -13.73 4.54 -43.08
C GLU A 597 -14.49 3.57 -42.15
N LYS A 598 -13.84 2.49 -41.71
CA LYS A 598 -14.42 1.50 -40.79
C LYS A 598 -14.55 2.02 -39.36
N LEU A 599 -15.69 1.77 -38.73
CA LEU A 599 -15.97 2.05 -37.32
C LEU A 599 -15.13 1.17 -36.38
N MET A 600 -14.86 -0.09 -36.74
CA MET A 600 -13.97 -0.95 -35.98
C MET A 600 -12.52 -0.44 -35.98
N THR A 601 -12.07 0.22 -37.05
CA THR A 601 -10.77 0.92 -37.07
C THR A 601 -10.77 2.13 -36.14
N LEU A 602 -11.86 2.91 -36.12
CA LEU A 602 -12.01 4.04 -35.20
C LEU A 602 -12.04 3.56 -33.73
N LEU A 603 -12.88 2.58 -33.40
CA LEU A 603 -12.98 1.97 -32.07
C LEU A 603 -11.62 1.47 -31.55
N ARG A 604 -10.84 0.76 -32.39
CA ARG A 604 -9.47 0.34 -32.04
C ARG A 604 -8.54 1.51 -31.69
N GLY A 605 -8.79 2.70 -32.23
CA GLY A 605 -8.05 3.92 -31.93
C GLY A 605 -8.49 4.65 -30.66
N LEU A 606 -9.62 4.27 -30.03
CA LEU A 606 -10.14 4.90 -28.83
C LEU A 606 -9.59 4.24 -27.54
N GLY A 607 -9.51 5.03 -26.47
CA GLY A 607 -9.31 4.53 -25.12
C GLY A 607 -7.92 3.96 -24.82
N SER A 608 -7.87 3.13 -23.77
CA SER A 608 -6.66 2.51 -23.23
C SER A 608 -5.89 1.65 -24.24
N ASP A 609 -4.60 1.45 -24.01
CA ASP A 609 -3.82 0.42 -24.72
C ASP A 609 -4.22 -0.99 -24.29
N LEU A 610 -4.56 -1.19 -23.00
CA LEU A 610 -4.97 -2.46 -22.39
C LEU A 610 -6.08 -2.25 -21.35
N ASN A 611 -7.30 -1.94 -21.80
CA ASN A 611 -8.57 -2.05 -21.07
C ASN A 611 -8.72 -1.31 -19.72
N ILE A 612 -7.99 -0.21 -19.50
CA ILE A 612 -8.18 0.69 -18.35
C ILE A 612 -8.40 2.12 -18.84
N ASN A 613 -9.65 2.51 -19.03
CA ASN A 613 -9.97 3.89 -19.42
C ASN A 613 -9.75 4.84 -18.24
N ALA A 614 -9.05 5.94 -18.49
CA ALA A 614 -8.95 7.07 -17.58
C ALA A 614 -9.65 8.28 -18.23
N PHE A 615 -10.41 9.07 -17.47
CA PHE A 615 -11.11 10.26 -17.95
C PHE A 615 -11.38 11.24 -16.79
N ALA A 616 -11.62 12.50 -17.11
CA ALA A 616 -11.83 13.55 -16.11
C ALA A 616 -13.00 14.46 -16.47
N LEU A 617 -13.48 15.18 -15.48
CA LEU A 617 -14.66 16.02 -15.56
C LEU A 617 -14.32 17.48 -15.25
N ASN A 618 -14.96 18.40 -15.97
CA ASN A 618 -15.03 19.81 -15.58
C ASN A 618 -16.47 20.32 -15.82
N TRP A 619 -16.84 21.44 -15.18
CA TRP A 619 -18.24 21.88 -15.13
C TRP A 619 -18.42 23.37 -15.42
N ARG A 620 -19.66 23.76 -15.76
CA ARG A 620 -20.01 25.10 -16.22
C ARG A 620 -20.85 25.86 -15.19
N TYR A 621 -20.58 27.14 -14.99
CA TYR A 621 -21.44 28.01 -14.18
C TYR A 621 -22.81 28.21 -14.84
N ASP A 622 -23.79 28.58 -14.02
CA ASP A 622 -25.14 28.98 -14.45
C ASP A 622 -25.20 30.51 -14.53
N ASP A 623 -24.32 31.09 -15.34
CA ASP A 623 -24.20 32.51 -15.61
C ASP A 623 -24.53 32.82 -17.09
N LYS A 624 -24.75 34.11 -17.39
CA LYS A 624 -25.16 34.54 -18.74
C LYS A 624 -24.15 34.18 -19.83
N ASP A 625 -22.87 34.20 -19.46
CA ASP A 625 -21.75 33.96 -20.36
C ASP A 625 -21.34 32.47 -20.43
N ARG A 626 -22.06 31.59 -19.70
CA ARG A 626 -21.86 30.13 -19.65
C ARG A 626 -20.39 29.77 -19.37
N THR A 627 -19.80 30.36 -18.33
CA THR A 627 -18.37 30.24 -18.08
C THR A 627 -17.96 28.86 -17.56
N TRP A 628 -16.90 28.28 -18.11
CA TRP A 628 -16.31 27.04 -17.61
C TRP A 628 -15.55 27.28 -16.30
N ASN A 629 -15.61 26.32 -15.39
CA ASN A 629 -14.80 26.34 -14.18
C ASN A 629 -13.30 26.25 -14.53
N THR A 630 -12.50 27.10 -13.87
CA THR A 630 -11.04 27.15 -13.99
C THR A 630 -10.32 26.85 -12.66
N ASP A 631 -11.05 26.57 -11.57
CA ASP A 631 -10.48 26.13 -10.30
C ASP A 631 -10.36 24.59 -10.29
N ILE A 632 -9.13 24.09 -10.27
CA ILE A 632 -8.84 22.64 -10.29
C ILE A 632 -9.40 21.90 -9.07
N GLU A 633 -9.47 22.55 -7.91
CA GLU A 633 -10.03 21.90 -6.71
C GLU A 633 -11.55 21.78 -6.79
N GLU A 634 -12.23 22.63 -7.57
CA GLU A 634 -13.67 22.50 -7.83
C GLU A 634 -13.99 21.46 -8.92
N ALA A 635 -13.04 21.19 -9.83
CA ALA A 635 -13.12 20.02 -10.73
C ALA A 635 -12.85 18.71 -9.96
N ASN A 636 -11.89 18.72 -9.03
CA ASN A 636 -11.61 17.60 -8.14
C ASN A 636 -12.78 17.34 -7.17
N TYR A 637 -13.43 18.38 -6.66
CA TYR A 637 -14.61 18.28 -5.79
C TYR A 637 -15.78 17.59 -6.52
N LEU A 638 -16.08 17.99 -7.77
CA LEU A 638 -17.06 17.29 -8.61
C LEU A 638 -16.71 15.81 -8.76
N THR A 639 -15.46 15.52 -9.12
CA THR A 639 -14.98 14.16 -9.37
C THR A 639 -15.09 13.29 -8.11
N ARG A 640 -14.70 13.82 -6.94
CA ARG A 640 -14.87 13.15 -5.64
C ARG A 640 -16.33 12.82 -5.34
N HIS A 641 -17.24 13.78 -5.55
CA HIS A 641 -18.66 13.56 -5.34
C HIS A 641 -19.23 12.45 -6.25
N VAL A 642 -18.78 12.39 -7.50
CA VAL A 642 -19.16 11.31 -8.44
C VAL A 642 -18.65 9.96 -7.94
N VAL A 643 -17.41 9.88 -7.45
CA VAL A 643 -16.82 8.66 -6.88
C VAL A 643 -17.56 8.21 -5.61
N GLU A 644 -17.90 9.11 -4.69
CA GLU A 644 -18.68 8.81 -3.47
C GLU A 644 -20.05 8.20 -3.75
N ARG A 645 -20.61 8.47 -4.95
CA ARG A 645 -21.92 8.00 -5.41
C ARG A 645 -21.82 6.74 -6.28
N LEU A 646 -20.67 6.50 -6.90
CA LEU A 646 -20.39 5.39 -7.82
C LEU A 646 -19.27 4.45 -7.32
N SER A 647 -19.03 4.40 -6.02
CA SER A 647 -18.07 3.49 -5.39
C SER A 647 -18.45 3.26 -3.92
N ILE A 648 -17.72 2.37 -3.24
CA ILE A 648 -17.86 2.18 -1.80
C ILE A 648 -16.70 2.91 -1.11
N CYS A 649 -17.00 4.08 -0.55
CA CYS A 649 -16.08 4.87 0.25
C CYS A 649 -16.13 4.51 1.74
N SER A 650 -17.24 3.91 2.22
CA SER A 650 -17.40 3.53 3.63
C SER A 650 -18.10 2.17 3.81
N PRO A 651 -17.77 1.38 4.87
CA PRO A 651 -18.38 0.06 5.09
C PRO A 651 -19.88 0.05 5.39
N ASP A 652 -20.51 1.21 5.58
CA ASP A 652 -21.94 1.36 5.89
C ASP A 652 -22.82 1.59 4.65
N GLN A 653 -22.21 1.82 3.49
CA GLN A 653 -22.92 1.90 2.21
C GLN A 653 -23.43 0.51 1.78
N ASP A 654 -24.68 0.47 1.31
CA ASP A 654 -25.29 -0.74 0.76
C ASP A 654 -24.83 -0.94 -0.70
N PRO A 655 -24.00 -1.96 -1.01
CA PRO A 655 -23.51 -2.20 -2.37
C PRO A 655 -24.65 -2.45 -3.37
N THR A 656 -25.83 -2.89 -2.91
CA THR A 656 -26.98 -3.14 -3.79
C THR A 656 -27.66 -1.85 -4.28
N LYS A 657 -27.22 -0.67 -3.82
CA LYS A 657 -27.77 0.64 -4.22
C LYS A 657 -26.90 1.42 -5.20
N ILE A 658 -25.69 0.97 -5.48
CA ILE A 658 -24.78 1.64 -6.41
C ILE A 658 -25.11 1.16 -7.84
N PRO A 659 -25.57 2.04 -8.75
CA PRO A 659 -26.07 1.62 -10.06
C PRO A 659 -24.94 1.34 -11.08
N PHE A 660 -23.75 1.87 -10.84
CA PHE A 660 -22.57 1.73 -11.68
C PHE A 660 -21.34 1.98 -10.80
N TYR A 661 -20.30 1.16 -10.94
CA TYR A 661 -19.09 1.30 -10.13
C TYR A 661 -17.91 1.79 -10.97
N LEU A 662 -17.34 2.91 -10.53
CA LEU A 662 -16.09 3.48 -11.01
C LEU A 662 -15.08 3.57 -9.85
N THR A 663 -13.83 3.86 -10.19
CA THR A 663 -12.79 4.25 -9.22
C THR A 663 -12.21 5.60 -9.61
N SER A 664 -11.29 6.13 -8.81
CA SER A 664 -10.52 7.31 -9.16
C SER A 664 -9.08 7.20 -8.69
N THR A 665 -8.24 8.06 -9.25
CA THR A 665 -6.83 8.22 -8.92
C THR A 665 -6.45 9.70 -9.03
N GLU A 666 -5.23 10.06 -8.63
CA GLU A 666 -4.73 11.44 -8.68
C GLU A 666 -3.52 11.56 -9.62
N PHE A 667 -3.65 12.42 -10.62
CA PHE A 667 -2.56 12.76 -11.53
C PHE A 667 -1.75 13.92 -10.94
N THR A 668 -0.76 13.57 -10.11
CA THR A 668 0.16 14.54 -9.48
C THR A 668 1.25 15.00 -10.46
N ASN A 669 1.81 16.19 -10.20
CA ASN A 669 2.93 16.70 -10.99
C ASN A 669 4.21 15.86 -10.82
N GLU A 670 4.43 15.18 -9.69
CA GLU A 670 5.60 14.31 -9.51
C GLU A 670 5.54 13.06 -10.39
N LEU A 671 4.34 12.47 -10.53
CA LEU A 671 4.17 11.22 -11.29
C LEU A 671 3.99 11.46 -12.79
N TYR A 672 3.22 12.48 -13.19
CA TYR A 672 2.82 12.72 -14.59
C TYR A 672 3.44 13.97 -15.21
N GLY A 673 3.88 14.95 -14.42
CA GLY A 673 4.52 16.17 -14.91
C GLY A 673 3.77 16.85 -16.06
N LYS A 674 4.41 16.91 -17.24
CA LYS A 674 3.86 17.50 -18.47
C LYS A 674 2.58 16.82 -18.94
N CYS A 675 2.46 15.50 -18.80
CA CYS A 675 1.29 14.72 -19.21
C CYS A 675 0.02 15.18 -18.46
N ALA A 676 0.11 15.40 -17.15
CA ALA A 676 -0.99 15.95 -16.36
C ALA A 676 -1.31 17.42 -16.71
N LYS A 677 -0.33 18.21 -17.14
CA LYS A 677 -0.54 19.60 -17.58
C LYS A 677 -1.28 19.65 -18.92
N GLU A 678 -0.91 18.80 -19.86
CA GLU A 678 -1.63 18.65 -21.13
C GLU A 678 -3.08 18.15 -20.90
N PHE A 679 -3.29 17.20 -19.97
CA PHE A 679 -4.64 16.75 -19.66
C PHE A 679 -5.51 17.87 -19.03
N LYS A 680 -4.95 18.68 -18.12
CA LYS A 680 -5.61 19.88 -17.58
C LYS A 680 -5.96 20.88 -18.69
N ARG A 681 -5.07 21.11 -19.65
CA ARG A 681 -5.33 21.97 -20.82
C ARG A 681 -6.57 21.50 -21.60
N ARG A 682 -6.68 20.19 -21.86
CA ARG A 682 -7.83 19.59 -22.58
C ARG A 682 -9.15 19.71 -21.83
N LEU A 683 -9.13 19.90 -20.50
CA LEU A 683 -10.29 20.18 -19.64
C LEU A 683 -10.61 21.69 -19.50
N GLY A 684 -9.85 22.58 -20.14
CA GLY A 684 -9.95 24.04 -19.92
C GLY A 684 -9.44 24.51 -18.55
N LEU A 685 -8.67 23.67 -17.84
CA LEU A 685 -8.09 23.99 -16.53
C LEU A 685 -6.67 24.56 -16.66
N PRO A 686 -6.21 25.41 -15.72
CA PRO A 686 -4.85 25.94 -15.71
C PRO A 686 -3.78 24.84 -15.64
N GLN A 687 -2.71 24.99 -16.43
CA GLN A 687 -1.55 24.08 -16.47
C GLN A 687 -0.63 24.28 -15.25
N CYS A 688 -1.17 24.00 -14.06
CA CYS A 688 -0.49 24.13 -12.77
C CYS A 688 -0.05 22.77 -12.20
N ASP A 689 0.71 22.82 -11.09
CA ASP A 689 1.29 21.62 -10.46
C ASP A 689 0.33 20.93 -9.47
N ARG A 690 -0.79 21.56 -9.10
CA ARG A 690 -1.82 20.97 -8.22
C ARG A 690 -2.38 19.66 -8.83
N PRO A 691 -2.63 18.59 -8.04
CA PRO A 691 -3.14 17.32 -8.57
C PRO A 691 -4.50 17.45 -9.28
N LEU A 692 -4.73 16.60 -10.28
CA LEU A 692 -6.04 16.41 -10.92
C LEU A 692 -6.62 15.05 -10.51
N PHE A 693 -7.86 15.04 -10.01
CA PHE A 693 -8.61 13.79 -9.82
C PHE A 693 -9.08 13.25 -11.16
N VAL A 694 -8.85 11.97 -11.40
CA VAL A 694 -9.17 11.28 -12.65
C VAL A 694 -10.03 10.06 -12.33
N LEU A 695 -11.15 9.91 -13.03
CA LEU A 695 -11.99 8.72 -12.98
C LEU A 695 -11.33 7.59 -13.76
N ARG A 696 -11.36 6.40 -13.16
CA ARG A 696 -10.70 5.19 -13.66
C ARG A 696 -11.71 4.06 -13.83
N ASN A 697 -11.75 3.55 -15.04
CA ASN A 697 -12.71 2.60 -15.57
C ASN A 697 -11.96 1.37 -16.13
N VAL A 698 -11.66 0.41 -15.25
CA VAL A 698 -11.11 -0.90 -15.66
C VAL A 698 -12.24 -1.73 -16.24
N VAL A 699 -12.02 -2.29 -17.42
CA VAL A 699 -13.01 -3.11 -18.12
C VAL A 699 -12.52 -4.55 -18.19
N MET A 700 -13.29 -5.45 -17.59
CA MET A 700 -13.01 -6.90 -17.54
C MET A 700 -14.25 -7.76 -17.86
N SER A 701 -15.42 -7.16 -18.05
CA SER A 701 -16.64 -7.90 -18.37
C SER A 701 -16.90 -7.84 -19.88
N PRO A 702 -17.11 -8.97 -20.57
CA PRO A 702 -17.52 -8.96 -21.99
C PRO A 702 -19.02 -8.66 -22.19
N PHE A 703 -19.82 -8.83 -21.13
CA PHE A 703 -21.28 -8.75 -21.16
C PHE A 703 -21.94 -7.35 -21.31
N PRO A 704 -21.33 -6.19 -20.98
CA PRO A 704 -22.04 -4.92 -21.00
C PRO A 704 -22.55 -4.43 -22.36
N THR A 705 -21.98 -4.91 -23.47
CA THR A 705 -22.26 -4.31 -24.79
C THR A 705 -23.60 -4.72 -25.40
N ASP A 706 -24.19 -5.83 -24.93
CA ASP A 706 -25.47 -6.31 -25.42
C ASP A 706 -26.66 -5.61 -24.73
N ASN A 707 -27.84 -5.68 -25.34
CA ASN A 707 -29.11 -5.15 -24.82
C ASN A 707 -29.07 -3.67 -24.37
N ASP A 708 -28.25 -2.84 -25.03
CA ASP A 708 -28.07 -1.40 -24.73
C ASP A 708 -27.67 -1.09 -23.26
N PHE A 709 -27.02 -2.07 -22.59
CA PHE A 709 -26.74 -1.96 -21.16
C PHE A 709 -25.68 -0.91 -20.82
N ILE A 710 -24.72 -0.65 -21.72
CA ILE A 710 -23.77 0.48 -21.57
C ILE A 710 -24.50 1.82 -21.48
N SER A 711 -25.46 2.11 -22.38
CA SER A 711 -26.19 3.38 -22.36
C SER A 711 -26.92 3.57 -21.04
N THR A 712 -27.58 2.52 -20.53
CA THR A 712 -28.20 2.52 -19.21
C THR A 712 -27.22 2.90 -18.08
N MET A 713 -26.00 2.34 -18.07
CA MET A 713 -24.99 2.71 -17.07
C MET A 713 -24.48 4.15 -17.23
N VAL A 714 -24.30 4.59 -18.48
CA VAL A 714 -23.84 5.93 -18.84
C VAL A 714 -24.87 7.00 -18.48
N ASP A 715 -26.17 6.72 -18.57
CA ASP A 715 -27.23 7.62 -18.13
C ASP A 715 -27.25 7.79 -16.60
N TYR A 716 -27.05 6.71 -15.84
CA TYR A 716 -26.86 6.80 -14.38
C TYR A 716 -25.62 7.63 -14.03
N PHE A 717 -24.51 7.43 -14.75
CA PHE A 717 -23.32 8.25 -14.60
C PHE A 717 -23.62 9.73 -14.86
N ARG A 718 -24.24 10.05 -16.01
CA ARG A 718 -24.62 11.42 -16.38
C ARG A 718 -25.48 12.09 -15.31
N SER A 719 -26.52 11.40 -14.82
CA SER A 719 -27.39 11.93 -13.76
C SER A 719 -26.63 12.23 -12.46
N VAL A 720 -25.66 11.39 -12.07
CA VAL A 720 -24.83 11.62 -10.88
C VAL A 720 -23.88 12.80 -11.07
N VAL A 721 -23.30 12.97 -12.26
CA VAL A 721 -22.47 14.14 -12.59
C VAL A 721 -23.32 15.42 -12.55
N GLU A 722 -24.50 15.44 -13.17
CA GLU A 722 -25.38 16.61 -13.20
C GLU A 722 -25.82 17.05 -11.78
N ASP A 723 -26.13 16.11 -10.88
CA ASP A 723 -26.39 16.41 -9.47
C ASP A 723 -25.16 16.97 -8.75
N GLY A 724 -23.97 16.42 -9.03
CA GLY A 724 -22.69 16.96 -8.58
C GLY A 724 -22.44 18.40 -9.07
N VAL A 725 -22.75 18.71 -10.34
CA VAL A 725 -22.65 20.06 -10.90
C VAL A 725 -23.60 21.02 -10.18
N ARG A 726 -24.84 20.60 -9.89
CA ARG A 726 -25.80 21.41 -9.10
C ARG A 726 -25.26 21.70 -7.70
N LEU A 727 -24.51 20.78 -7.10
CA LEU A 727 -23.82 21.00 -5.83
C LEU A 727 -22.66 22.01 -5.99
N CYS A 728 -21.81 21.83 -7.01
CA CYS A 728 -20.70 22.73 -7.31
C CYS A 728 -21.16 24.17 -7.59
N ARG A 729 -22.28 24.34 -8.30
CA ARG A 729 -22.92 25.66 -8.53
C ARG A 729 -23.40 26.32 -7.24
N LYS A 730 -24.03 25.58 -6.31
CA LYS A 730 -24.43 26.09 -4.99
C LYS A 730 -23.21 26.48 -4.14
N ARG A 731 -22.20 25.62 -4.12
CA ARG A 731 -20.92 25.80 -3.43
C ARG A 731 -20.18 27.06 -3.91
N ASN A 732 -20.11 27.28 -5.21
CA ASN A 732 -19.39 28.38 -5.85
C ASN A 732 -20.30 29.56 -6.25
N ALA A 733 -21.52 29.64 -5.71
CA ALA A 733 -22.44 30.74 -5.97
C ALA A 733 -21.79 32.09 -5.61
N ARG A 734 -22.00 33.09 -6.46
CA ARG A 734 -21.57 34.48 -6.24
C ARG A 734 -22.75 35.34 -5.75
N GLY A 735 -22.51 36.61 -5.46
CA GLY A 735 -23.54 37.54 -5.02
C GLY A 735 -23.80 37.55 -3.50
N PRO A 736 -24.88 38.22 -3.05
CA PRO A 736 -25.08 38.57 -1.64
C PRO A 736 -25.10 37.40 -0.66
N ALA A 737 -24.57 37.61 0.55
CA ALA A 737 -24.70 36.70 1.69
C ALA A 737 -24.73 37.45 3.03
N ILE A 738 -24.99 36.71 4.10
CA ILE A 738 -24.82 37.20 5.47
C ILE A 738 -23.37 37.00 5.91
N HIS A 739 -22.64 38.10 6.15
CA HIS A 739 -21.22 38.09 6.47
C HIS A 739 -20.96 38.31 7.96
N ARG A 740 -19.88 37.71 8.49
CA ARG A 740 -19.48 37.81 9.90
C ARG A 740 -18.02 38.25 10.01
N PHE A 741 -17.75 39.17 10.93
CA PHE A 741 -16.44 39.77 11.17
C PHE A 741 -16.13 39.76 12.67
N VAL A 742 -14.87 39.58 13.03
CA VAL A 742 -14.33 39.86 14.37
C VAL A 742 -14.06 41.36 14.46
N MET A 743 -14.52 42.00 15.54
CA MET A 743 -14.33 43.44 15.78
C MET A 743 -13.09 43.70 16.66
N GLN A 744 -12.21 44.59 16.19
CA GLN A 744 -10.95 44.96 16.84
C GLN A 744 -10.75 46.47 16.86
N GLY A 745 -10.02 46.96 17.86
CA GLY A 745 -9.74 48.39 18.06
C GLY A 745 -10.90 49.14 18.70
N THR A 746 -10.61 50.15 19.52
CA THR A 746 -11.59 51.02 20.18
C THR A 746 -11.45 52.49 19.77
N ASP A 747 -10.27 52.92 19.29
CA ASP A 747 -10.04 54.28 18.80
C ASP A 747 -10.38 54.43 17.31
N GLU A 748 -9.91 53.52 16.46
CA GLU A 748 -10.46 53.21 15.14
C GLU A 748 -10.97 51.76 15.12
N ILE A 749 -12.06 51.48 14.37
CA ILE A 749 -12.71 50.15 14.38
C ILE A 749 -12.29 49.36 13.13
N PHE A 750 -11.81 48.15 13.35
CA PHE A 750 -11.41 47.20 12.31
C PHE A 750 -12.30 45.96 12.31
N LEU A 751 -12.65 45.49 11.12
CA LEU A 751 -13.44 44.28 10.88
C LEU A 751 -12.56 43.24 10.18
N ALA A 752 -12.11 42.22 10.92
CA ALA A 752 -11.42 41.06 10.36
C ALA A 752 -12.46 39.99 10.00
N TYR A 753 -12.61 39.68 8.71
CA TYR A 753 -13.64 38.78 8.21
C TYR A 753 -13.41 37.31 8.61
N GLN A 754 -14.49 36.52 8.72
CA GLN A 754 -14.43 35.06 8.88
C GLN A 754 -14.67 34.34 7.54
N PRO A 755 -13.61 34.02 6.78
CA PRO A 755 -13.72 33.36 5.49
C PRO A 755 -14.04 31.86 5.61
N SER A 756 -14.33 31.24 4.46
CA SER A 756 -14.36 29.78 4.27
C SER A 756 -13.64 29.44 2.99
N PHE A 757 -12.82 28.37 2.98
CA PHE A 757 -12.24 27.87 1.73
C PHE A 757 -13.29 27.21 0.82
N HIS A 758 -14.43 26.78 1.37
CA HIS A 758 -15.38 25.89 0.70
C HIS A 758 -16.51 26.69 0.02
N LEU A 759 -17.00 27.77 0.62
CA LEU A 759 -18.11 28.56 0.08
C LEU A 759 -17.65 29.76 -0.74
N GLY A 760 -18.04 29.84 -2.02
CA GLY A 760 -17.67 30.90 -2.97
C GLY A 760 -17.94 32.32 -2.44
N LYS A 761 -19.14 32.56 -1.90
CA LYS A 761 -19.52 33.84 -1.25
C LYS A 761 -18.65 34.23 -0.04
N HIS A 762 -17.85 33.30 0.50
CA HIS A 762 -16.98 33.50 1.66
C HIS A 762 -15.49 33.26 1.38
N ARG A 763 -15.10 33.00 0.12
CA ARG A 763 -13.76 32.54 -0.27
C ARG A 763 -12.74 33.66 -0.47
N GLN A 764 -12.65 34.56 0.50
CA GLN A 764 -11.78 35.75 0.46
C GLN A 764 -11.42 36.19 1.88
N GLN A 765 -10.14 36.39 2.18
CA GLN A 765 -9.69 37.00 3.44
C GLN A 765 -9.79 38.52 3.32
N ILE A 766 -10.48 39.17 4.27
CA ILE A 766 -10.78 40.61 4.20
C ILE A 766 -10.54 41.26 5.57
N ILE A 767 -9.93 42.44 5.57
CA ILE A 767 -9.73 43.31 6.74
C ILE A 767 -10.14 44.74 6.32
N LEU A 768 -11.13 45.31 7.01
CA LEU A 768 -11.71 46.62 6.69
C LEU A 768 -11.54 47.59 7.87
N ALA A 769 -11.23 48.84 7.60
CA ALA A 769 -11.40 49.93 8.58
C ALA A 769 -12.79 50.55 8.39
N VAL A 770 -13.52 50.78 9.48
CA VAL A 770 -14.92 51.25 9.44
C VAL A 770 -15.21 52.35 10.44
N GLU A 771 -16.22 53.15 10.12
CA GLU A 771 -16.85 54.12 11.02
C GLU A 771 -18.20 53.58 11.49
N LEU A 772 -18.44 53.73 12.80
CA LEU A 772 -19.73 53.48 13.47
C LEU A 772 -20.27 54.82 13.98
N GLU A 773 -21.58 54.92 14.14
CA GLU A 773 -22.20 56.06 14.84
C GLU A 773 -21.69 56.16 16.29
N ASP A 774 -21.46 57.37 16.80
CA ASP A 774 -20.73 57.61 18.07
C ASP A 774 -21.26 56.79 19.25
N HIS A 775 -22.59 56.72 19.36
CA HIS A 775 -23.25 55.96 20.42
C HIS A 775 -23.03 54.43 20.27
N ALA A 776 -22.99 53.90 19.05
CA ALA A 776 -22.75 52.48 18.80
C ALA A 776 -21.27 52.12 18.99
N LYS A 777 -20.37 53.07 18.72
CA LYS A 777 -18.95 52.97 19.06
C LYS A 777 -18.74 52.97 20.58
N SER A 778 -19.48 53.80 21.31
CA SER A 778 -19.48 53.83 22.78
C SER A 778 -19.95 52.50 23.38
N ASP A 779 -21.11 52.00 22.95
CA ASP A 779 -21.67 50.71 23.41
C ASP A 779 -20.67 49.56 23.16
N TYR A 780 -20.01 49.55 22.00
CA TYR A 780 -18.98 48.57 21.67
C TYR A 780 -17.73 48.70 22.57
N ALA A 781 -17.25 49.92 22.83
CA ALA A 781 -16.07 50.16 23.64
C ALA A 781 -16.27 49.75 25.11
N GLU A 782 -17.42 50.10 25.70
CA GLU A 782 -17.80 49.71 27.07
C GLU A 782 -17.88 48.19 27.23
N ILE A 783 -18.41 47.49 26.23
CA ILE A 783 -18.51 46.02 26.25
C ILE A 783 -17.16 45.36 26.01
N ARG A 784 -16.30 45.94 25.17
CA ARG A 784 -14.92 45.49 24.97
C ARG A 784 -14.07 45.65 26.24
N GLU A 785 -14.26 46.74 26.99
CA GLU A 785 -13.56 46.98 28.26
C GLU A 785 -14.06 46.06 29.39
N SER A 786 -15.38 45.85 29.50
CA SER A 786 -15.97 44.96 30.51
C SER A 786 -15.76 43.46 30.22
N ASN A 787 -15.61 43.06 28.95
CA ASN A 787 -15.41 41.67 28.53
C ASN A 787 -14.18 41.51 27.62
N PRO A 788 -12.94 41.68 28.14
CA PRO A 788 -11.73 41.71 27.34
C PRO A 788 -11.31 40.35 26.74
N GLU A 789 -11.92 39.25 27.19
CA GLU A 789 -11.67 37.88 26.70
C GLU A 789 -12.77 37.33 25.79
N ASP A 790 -13.93 38.00 25.68
CA ASP A 790 -15.02 37.59 24.78
C ASP A 790 -14.77 38.14 23.36
N PRO A 791 -14.69 37.30 22.31
CA PRO A 791 -14.62 37.79 20.94
C PRO A 791 -15.96 38.43 20.54
N ILE A 792 -15.92 39.75 20.29
CA ILE A 792 -17.05 40.53 19.78
C ILE A 792 -17.09 40.42 18.25
N PHE A 793 -18.28 40.21 17.70
CA PHE A 793 -18.51 40.04 16.28
C PHE A 793 -19.50 41.07 15.73
N LEU A 794 -19.32 41.40 14.46
CA LEU A 794 -20.31 42.09 13.64
C LEU A 794 -20.84 41.14 12.58
N LYS A 795 -22.16 41.00 12.48
CA LYS A 795 -22.83 40.21 11.43
C LYS A 795 -23.71 41.14 10.61
N SER A 796 -23.66 41.07 9.27
CA SER A 796 -24.54 41.89 8.43
C SER A 796 -26.01 41.58 8.74
N SER A 797 -26.83 42.63 8.90
CA SER A 797 -28.25 42.49 9.22
C SER A 797 -29.11 42.12 8.00
N VAL A 798 -28.54 42.29 6.79
CA VAL A 798 -29.11 41.92 5.49
C VAL A 798 -28.03 41.23 4.67
N GLU A 799 -28.42 40.54 3.60
CA GLU A 799 -27.47 40.00 2.63
C GLU A 799 -26.80 41.16 1.87
N ILE A 800 -25.48 41.13 1.77
CA ILE A 800 -24.67 42.12 1.03
C ILE A 800 -23.71 41.40 0.10
N ASP A 801 -23.42 41.97 -1.06
CA ASP A 801 -22.31 41.49 -1.90
C ASP A 801 -21.01 42.12 -1.39
N LEU A 802 -20.26 41.34 -0.59
CA LEU A 802 -19.04 41.85 0.05
C LEU A 802 -17.92 42.14 -0.97
N GLN A 803 -17.90 41.47 -2.12
CA GLN A 803 -16.93 41.74 -3.20
C GLN A 803 -17.24 43.08 -3.88
N GLN A 804 -18.51 43.35 -4.15
CA GLN A 804 -18.94 44.65 -4.67
C GLN A 804 -18.65 45.77 -3.66
N VAL A 805 -18.93 45.56 -2.37
CA VAL A 805 -18.65 46.53 -1.30
C VAL A 805 -17.16 46.89 -1.22
N VAL A 806 -16.26 45.90 -1.33
CA VAL A 806 -14.81 46.12 -1.39
C VAL A 806 -14.42 46.88 -2.65
N SER A 807 -14.89 46.44 -3.84
CA SER A 807 -14.54 47.04 -5.12
C SER A 807 -14.99 48.50 -5.25
N GLU A 808 -16.18 48.84 -4.75
CA GLU A 808 -16.68 50.22 -4.75
C GLU A 808 -15.91 51.12 -3.78
N CYS A 809 -15.52 50.61 -2.60
CA CYS A 809 -14.67 51.34 -1.66
C CYS A 809 -13.28 51.63 -2.25
N GLU A 810 -12.66 50.67 -2.94
CA GLU A 810 -11.37 50.86 -3.62
C GLU A 810 -11.44 51.85 -4.79
N ARG A 811 -12.61 52.03 -5.41
CA ARG A 811 -12.88 53.09 -6.41
C ARG A 811 -13.07 54.48 -5.78
N GLY A 812 -13.07 54.58 -4.46
CA GLY A 812 -13.32 55.82 -3.71
C GLY A 812 -14.80 56.18 -3.53
N ASN A 813 -15.73 55.27 -3.87
CA ASN A 813 -17.15 55.49 -3.67
C ASN A 813 -17.53 55.25 -2.19
N PRO A 814 -18.40 56.08 -1.58
CA PRO A 814 -18.80 55.90 -0.19
C PRO A 814 -19.76 54.70 -0.05
N VAL A 815 -19.32 53.66 0.67
CA VAL A 815 -20.11 52.44 0.88
C VAL A 815 -20.51 52.29 2.35
N SER A 816 -21.74 51.86 2.61
CA SER A 816 -22.21 51.49 3.94
C SER A 816 -23.17 50.30 3.92
N PHE A 817 -23.26 49.59 5.04
CA PHE A 817 -24.19 48.49 5.25
C PHE A 817 -24.69 48.47 6.70
N LYS A 818 -25.75 47.69 6.99
CA LYS A 818 -26.27 47.53 8.36
C LYS A 818 -25.72 46.27 9.00
N GLY A 819 -25.24 46.40 10.24
CA GLY A 819 -24.68 45.31 11.03
C GLY A 819 -25.35 45.14 12.40
N THR A 820 -25.29 43.92 12.92
CA THR A 820 -25.62 43.58 14.30
C THR A 820 -24.33 43.25 15.05
N ILE A 821 -24.06 43.97 16.14
CA ILE A 821 -22.94 43.74 17.06
C ILE A 821 -23.39 42.75 18.13
N TYR A 822 -22.57 41.74 18.42
CA TYR A 822 -22.86 40.72 19.42
C TYR A 822 -21.61 40.12 20.05
N THR A 823 -21.71 39.71 21.30
CA THR A 823 -20.69 38.95 22.03
C THR A 823 -20.89 37.45 21.83
N HIS A 824 -19.86 36.63 22.04
CA HIS A 824 -20.00 35.18 21.89
C HIS A 824 -20.89 34.56 22.95
N TYR A 825 -20.78 35.04 24.21
CA TYR A 825 -21.49 34.47 25.36
C TYR A 825 -22.70 35.30 25.82
N GLY A 826 -22.74 36.61 25.53
CA GLY A 826 -23.82 37.52 25.95
C GLY A 826 -24.90 37.83 24.91
N GLY A 827 -24.71 37.47 23.64
CA GLY A 827 -25.72 37.66 22.59
C GLY A 827 -25.71 39.06 21.94
N PRO A 828 -26.81 39.48 21.27
CA PRO A 828 -26.85 40.72 20.52
C PRO A 828 -26.82 41.96 21.42
N VAL A 829 -25.79 42.77 21.24
CA VAL A 829 -25.62 44.08 21.88
C VAL A 829 -26.48 45.11 21.18
N ARG A 830 -26.33 45.20 19.84
CA ARG A 830 -26.93 46.27 19.04
C ARG A 830 -27.29 45.76 17.67
N THR A 831 -28.53 45.97 17.25
CA THR A 831 -29.05 45.51 15.96
C THR A 831 -29.11 46.66 14.96
N SER A 832 -29.02 46.36 13.66
CA SER A 832 -29.29 47.33 12.57
C SER A 832 -28.42 48.61 12.58
N THR A 833 -27.22 48.54 13.17
CA THR A 833 -26.26 49.66 13.27
C THR A 833 -25.68 49.98 11.89
N PRO A 834 -25.70 51.24 11.42
CA PRO A 834 -25.01 51.64 10.21
C PRO A 834 -23.49 51.51 10.36
N VAL A 835 -22.86 50.84 9.40
CA VAL A 835 -21.41 50.66 9.28
C VAL A 835 -20.97 51.32 7.98
N ARG A 836 -20.14 52.36 8.05
CA ARG A 836 -19.56 53.02 6.87
C ARG A 836 -18.13 52.51 6.66
N LEU A 837 -17.78 52.13 5.43
CA LEU A 837 -16.40 51.76 5.12
C LEU A 837 -15.53 53.01 5.03
N LYS A 838 -14.38 52.99 5.72
CA LYS A 838 -13.34 54.02 5.65
C LYS A 838 -12.29 53.64 4.60
N CYS A 839 -11.74 52.43 4.70
CA CYS A 839 -10.84 51.86 3.68
C CYS A 839 -10.75 50.32 3.77
N VAL A 840 -10.26 49.71 2.69
CA VAL A 840 -9.89 48.29 2.64
C VAL A 840 -8.42 48.17 3.05
N VAL A 841 -8.14 47.49 4.17
CA VAL A 841 -6.76 47.27 4.65
C VAL A 841 -6.15 46.07 3.92
N LYS A 842 -6.90 44.95 3.85
CA LYS A 842 -6.56 43.77 3.06
C LYS A 842 -7.80 43.14 2.44
N SER A 843 -7.60 42.57 1.27
CA SER A 843 -8.53 41.78 0.49
C SER A 843 -7.68 40.77 -0.29
N ARG A 844 -7.88 39.48 -0.05
CA ARG A 844 -7.10 38.38 -0.66
C ARG A 844 -8.04 37.26 -1.07
N PRO A 845 -8.15 36.89 -2.36
CA PRO A 845 -8.97 35.76 -2.79
C PRO A 845 -8.34 34.42 -2.33
N LEU A 846 -9.15 33.44 -1.92
CA LEU A 846 -8.70 32.17 -1.30
C LEU A 846 -8.99 30.90 -2.12
N ASN A 847 -9.39 31.07 -3.39
CA ASN A 847 -9.50 30.00 -4.38
C ASN A 847 -8.11 29.44 -4.76
N SER A 848 -8.07 28.20 -5.30
CA SER A 848 -6.84 27.40 -5.35
C SER A 848 -5.71 28.05 -6.16
N ALA A 849 -6.06 28.78 -7.22
CA ALA A 849 -5.13 29.52 -8.07
C ALA A 849 -4.37 30.64 -7.33
N ASN A 850 -4.89 31.12 -6.19
CA ASN A 850 -4.34 32.28 -5.46
C ASN A 850 -3.64 31.90 -4.15
N ARG A 851 -3.52 30.60 -3.86
CA ARG A 851 -2.84 30.06 -2.67
C ARG A 851 -1.46 29.55 -3.03
N GLU A 852 -0.53 29.67 -2.09
CA GLU A 852 0.82 29.12 -2.18
C GLU A 852 0.77 27.58 -2.34
N THR A 853 1.86 26.98 -2.82
CA THR A 853 1.97 25.51 -2.93
C THR A 853 2.24 24.86 -1.57
N ASN A 854 3.11 25.47 -0.77
CA ASN A 854 3.53 24.97 0.54
C ASN A 854 3.17 25.96 1.65
N TYR A 855 3.00 25.48 2.88
CA TYR A 855 2.95 26.34 4.05
C TYR A 855 4.33 26.92 4.37
N PRO A 856 4.42 28.11 4.98
CA PRO A 856 5.67 28.66 5.50
C PRO A 856 6.39 27.69 6.47
N GLU A 857 7.64 27.33 6.14
CA GLU A 857 8.40 26.30 6.86
C GLU A 857 9.07 26.83 8.14
N ASP A 858 9.54 28.08 8.14
CA ASP A 858 10.36 28.65 9.23
C ASP A 858 9.57 29.51 10.25
N TYR A 859 8.39 30.00 9.88
CA TYR A 859 7.63 30.98 10.66
C TYR A 859 6.13 30.93 10.35
N MET A 860 5.33 31.72 11.06
CA MET A 860 3.90 31.88 10.81
C MET A 860 3.59 33.37 10.49
N PRO A 861 3.04 33.68 9.30
CA PRO A 861 2.82 35.05 8.85
C PRO A 861 1.45 35.62 9.26
N PHE A 862 1.44 36.91 9.59
CA PHE A 862 0.28 37.68 10.01
C PHE A 862 0.29 39.05 9.31
N TYR A 863 -0.89 39.61 9.04
CA TYR A 863 -1.02 41.05 8.79
C TYR A 863 -1.01 41.80 10.12
N LEU A 864 -0.22 42.88 10.21
CA LEU A 864 -0.14 43.81 11.34
C LEU A 864 -0.70 45.18 10.93
N TYR A 865 -1.80 45.61 11.53
CA TYR A 865 -2.57 46.81 11.15
C TYR A 865 -3.13 47.53 12.38
N GLY A 866 -3.66 48.74 12.21
CA GLY A 866 -4.32 49.47 13.29
C GLY A 866 -4.37 50.99 13.09
N SER A 867 -4.56 51.74 14.19
CA SER A 867 -4.62 53.20 14.19
C SER A 867 -3.25 53.88 14.32
N GLY A 868 -2.20 53.09 14.57
CA GLY A 868 -0.88 53.55 15.02
C GLY A 868 -0.78 53.75 16.54
N LYS A 869 -1.91 53.87 17.26
CA LYS A 869 -1.96 53.83 18.73
C LYS A 869 -2.29 52.43 19.24
N GLN A 870 -3.30 51.80 18.61
CA GLN A 870 -3.64 50.40 18.80
C GLN A 870 -3.18 49.61 17.57
N TRP A 871 -2.72 48.39 17.82
CA TRP A 871 -2.21 47.46 16.81
C TRP A 871 -2.90 46.11 16.93
N HIS A 872 -3.12 45.45 15.80
CA HIS A 872 -3.90 44.22 15.66
C HIS A 872 -3.17 43.27 14.72
N ILE A 873 -3.34 41.96 14.94
CA ILE A 873 -2.83 40.94 14.01
C ILE A 873 -3.94 39.99 13.55
N SER A 874 -3.81 39.51 12.30
CA SER A 874 -4.63 38.46 11.69
C SER A 874 -3.78 37.53 10.82
N HIS A 875 -3.89 36.23 11.02
CA HIS A 875 -3.12 35.18 10.34
C HIS A 875 -3.28 35.24 8.82
N MET A 876 -2.20 35.17 8.05
CA MET A 876 -2.27 35.17 6.57
C MET A 876 -2.66 33.78 6.06
N LEU A 877 -3.79 33.67 5.35
CA LEU A 877 -4.33 32.38 4.90
C LEU A 877 -3.74 31.97 3.54
N LEU A 878 -2.49 31.49 3.57
CA LEU A 878 -1.69 31.25 2.37
C LEU A 878 -1.94 29.90 1.67
N GLN A 879 -2.33 28.87 2.42
CA GLN A 879 -2.66 27.54 1.91
C GLN A 879 -3.83 26.95 2.73
N ALA A 880 -4.51 25.92 2.20
CA ALA A 880 -5.64 25.23 2.84
C ALA A 880 -5.39 23.71 2.99
N PRO A 881 -5.98 23.02 4.00
CA PRO A 881 -6.79 23.56 5.11
C PRO A 881 -5.98 24.49 6.03
N ASN A 882 -6.65 25.32 6.85
CA ASN A 882 -5.92 26.23 7.75
C ASN A 882 -6.78 26.67 8.95
N ALA A 883 -6.17 27.36 9.91
CA ALA A 883 -6.83 28.00 11.03
C ALA A 883 -6.80 29.53 10.87
N THR A 884 -7.83 30.22 11.37
CA THR A 884 -7.72 31.66 11.61
C THR A 884 -7.25 31.92 13.03
N PHE A 885 -6.26 32.80 13.16
CA PHE A 885 -5.81 33.35 14.44
C PHE A 885 -5.84 34.87 14.33
N SER A 886 -6.43 35.57 15.29
CA SER A 886 -6.34 37.02 15.37
C SER A 886 -6.24 37.50 16.80
N ALA A 887 -5.52 38.60 17.01
CA ALA A 887 -5.37 39.24 18.31
C ALA A 887 -5.53 40.75 18.18
N GLY A 888 -6.44 41.33 18.96
CA GLY A 888 -6.61 42.77 19.11
C GLY A 888 -5.56 43.37 20.06
N ASN A 889 -5.40 44.69 20.01
CA ASN A 889 -4.59 45.50 20.93
C ASN A 889 -3.24 44.89 21.37
N VAL A 890 -2.45 44.37 20.42
CA VAL A 890 -1.16 43.73 20.72
C VAL A 890 -0.11 44.76 21.15
N LYS A 891 0.73 44.41 22.12
CA LYS A 891 1.79 45.29 22.59
C LYS A 891 3.08 45.04 21.81
N LEU A 892 3.51 46.06 21.09
CA LEU A 892 4.84 46.15 20.48
C LEU A 892 5.89 46.53 21.55
N ASP A 893 7.13 46.12 21.39
CA ASP A 893 8.24 46.70 22.15
C ASP A 893 8.68 48.07 21.62
N ASP A 894 9.51 48.79 22.39
CA ASP A 894 9.93 50.15 22.08
C ASP A 894 10.63 50.27 20.72
N LYS A 895 11.32 49.22 20.26
CA LYS A 895 12.02 49.18 18.98
C LYS A 895 11.03 49.08 17.81
N LEU A 896 10.02 48.21 17.90
CA LEU A 896 8.96 48.14 16.90
C LEU A 896 8.08 49.41 16.93
N ALA A 897 7.71 49.88 18.12
CA ALA A 897 6.86 51.07 18.28
C ALA A 897 7.49 52.37 17.77
N SER A 898 8.83 52.48 17.78
CA SER A 898 9.57 53.63 17.22
C SER A 898 9.87 53.49 15.72
N SER A 899 9.89 52.27 15.18
CA SER A 899 10.21 52.00 13.77
C SER A 899 8.96 51.98 12.86
N LEU A 900 7.81 51.60 13.41
CA LEU A 900 6.54 51.52 12.69
C LEU A 900 5.77 52.84 12.79
N ASN A 901 5.13 53.24 11.69
CA ASN A 901 4.39 54.50 11.59
C ASN A 901 2.93 54.27 11.12
N ARG A 902 2.16 55.35 10.96
CA ARG A 902 0.75 55.30 10.54
C ARG A 902 0.54 54.62 9.18
N ASP A 903 1.45 54.78 8.21
CA ASP A 903 1.36 54.13 6.89
C ASP A 903 1.39 52.60 7.01
N HIS A 904 2.26 52.07 7.87
CA HIS A 904 2.32 50.63 8.17
C HIS A 904 1.01 50.12 8.81
N ALA A 905 0.39 50.95 9.66
CA ALA A 905 -0.84 50.60 10.36
C ALA A 905 -2.07 50.61 9.43
N GLU A 906 -2.17 51.60 8.54
CA GLU A 906 -3.28 51.77 7.59
C GLU A 906 -3.18 50.82 6.39
N ARG A 907 -1.98 50.53 5.89
CA ARG A 907 -1.77 49.61 4.75
C ARG A 907 -1.66 48.15 5.17
N GLY A 908 -1.43 47.87 6.45
CA GLY A 908 -1.20 46.54 7.01
C GLY A 908 0.18 45.97 6.61
N ALA A 909 1.13 46.03 7.53
CA ALA A 909 2.44 45.39 7.42
C ALA A 909 2.34 43.85 7.46
N ILE A 910 3.40 43.16 7.04
CA ILE A 910 3.54 41.70 7.20
C ILE A 910 4.42 41.43 8.41
N LEU A 911 3.96 40.57 9.33
CA LEU A 911 4.62 40.18 10.56
C LEU A 911 4.81 38.66 10.59
N ALA A 912 6.02 38.17 10.83
CA ALA A 912 6.30 36.75 11.02
C ALA A 912 6.57 36.43 12.49
N LEU A 913 5.89 35.42 13.04
CA LEU A 913 6.27 34.79 14.31
C LEU A 913 7.44 33.84 14.07
N THR A 914 8.67 34.30 14.31
CA THR A 914 9.91 33.59 13.91
C THR A 914 10.25 32.34 14.74
N GLU A 915 9.42 32.00 15.72
CA GLU A 915 9.58 30.84 16.61
C GLU A 915 8.38 29.88 16.49
N VAL A 916 7.55 30.05 15.46
CA VAL A 916 6.30 29.30 15.23
C VAL A 916 6.24 28.88 13.75
N PRO A 917 6.90 27.78 13.35
CA PRO A 917 6.87 27.32 11.95
C PRO A 917 5.49 26.75 11.58
N GLU A 918 4.75 27.42 10.70
CA GLU A 918 3.36 27.05 10.37
C GLU A 918 3.26 25.63 9.81
N ALA A 919 4.11 25.27 8.84
CA ALA A 919 4.09 23.95 8.18
C ALA A 919 4.13 22.77 9.17
N SER A 920 4.83 22.92 10.30
CA SER A 920 4.96 21.90 11.36
C SER A 920 3.67 21.62 12.14
N MET A 921 2.67 22.50 12.04
CA MET A 921 1.43 22.45 12.81
C MET A 921 0.20 22.10 11.95
N GLN A 922 0.39 21.94 10.64
CA GLN A 922 -0.68 21.68 9.69
C GLN A 922 -0.86 20.17 9.42
N PRO A 923 -2.09 19.69 9.21
CA PRO A 923 -3.35 20.40 9.43
C PRO A 923 -3.65 20.56 10.93
N PHE A 924 -4.21 21.71 11.32
CA PHE A 924 -4.69 21.91 12.70
C PHE A 924 -5.86 20.96 13.05
N PRO A 925 -6.08 20.63 14.34
CA PRO A 925 -7.22 19.82 14.79
C PRO A 925 -8.57 20.42 14.39
N THR A 926 -9.58 19.57 14.19
CA THR A 926 -10.89 20.00 13.67
C THR A 926 -11.77 20.71 14.70
N SER A 927 -11.47 20.59 16.00
CA SER A 927 -12.17 21.33 17.06
C SER A 927 -11.24 21.92 18.10
N LYS A 928 -11.63 23.07 18.67
CA LYS A 928 -10.90 23.71 19.78
C LYS A 928 -10.72 22.82 21.01
N SER A 929 -11.61 21.84 21.21
CA SER A 929 -11.54 20.92 22.35
C SER A 929 -10.33 19.97 22.31
N GLU A 930 -9.70 19.83 21.14
CA GLU A 930 -8.53 18.98 20.91
C GLU A 930 -7.19 19.75 21.04
N LEU A 931 -7.24 21.08 21.19
CA LEU A 931 -6.04 21.89 21.38
C LEU A 931 -5.36 21.60 22.73
N PRO A 932 -4.02 21.48 22.78
CA PRO A 932 -3.30 21.27 24.03
C PRO A 932 -3.39 22.50 24.94
N ALA A 933 -3.39 22.28 26.26
CA ALA A 933 -3.46 23.37 27.25
C ALA A 933 -2.31 24.41 27.13
N CYS A 934 -1.18 24.01 26.52
CA CYS A 934 -0.02 24.86 26.21
C CYS A 934 0.03 25.29 24.72
N PHE A 935 -1.12 25.35 24.03
CA PHE A 935 -1.22 25.78 22.64
C PHE A 935 -0.44 27.08 22.38
N PHE A 936 0.07 27.26 21.15
CA PHE A 936 0.96 28.38 20.91
C PHE A 936 0.23 29.71 21.12
N PHE A 937 -0.86 29.98 20.40
CA PHE A 937 -1.56 31.27 20.38
C PHE A 937 -2.43 31.51 21.64
N GLN A 938 -1.85 32.17 22.66
CA GLN A 938 -2.48 32.41 23.97
C GLN A 938 -2.22 33.83 24.50
N ALA A 939 -3.11 34.31 25.37
CA ALA A 939 -3.05 35.66 25.94
C ALA A 939 -1.78 35.89 26.75
N HIS A 940 -1.28 37.13 26.73
CA HIS A 940 -0.05 37.58 27.41
C HIS A 940 1.26 36.89 26.95
N LYS A 941 1.21 36.01 25.95
CA LYS A 941 2.40 35.35 25.43
C LYS A 941 3.21 36.29 24.55
N LYS A 942 4.53 36.23 24.70
CA LYS A 942 5.51 37.06 23.99
C LYS A 942 6.21 36.26 22.90
N TYR A 943 6.43 36.87 21.75
CA TYR A 943 7.07 36.25 20.58
C TYR A 943 8.18 37.15 20.03
N LYS A 944 9.24 36.55 19.48
CA LYS A 944 10.14 37.23 18.54
C LYS A 944 9.46 37.36 17.18
N VAL A 945 9.60 38.52 16.57
CA VAL A 945 8.99 38.81 15.27
C VAL A 945 9.94 39.53 14.32
N LYS A 946 9.66 39.37 13.03
CA LYS A 946 10.13 40.21 11.94
C LYS A 946 8.94 40.91 11.33
N VAL A 947 9.07 42.22 11.06
CA VAL A 947 8.03 43.02 10.44
C VAL A 947 8.56 43.70 9.19
N TRP A 948 7.81 43.62 8.10
CA TRP A 948 8.10 44.24 6.80
C TRP A 948 6.91 45.08 6.35
N ALA A 949 7.17 46.15 5.59
CA ALA A 949 6.11 46.79 4.82
C ALA A 949 5.57 45.83 3.75
N ASP A 950 4.25 45.72 3.60
CA ASP A 950 3.67 44.97 2.48
C ASP A 950 3.88 45.76 1.17
N SER A 951 4.63 45.17 0.24
CA SER A 951 4.87 45.74 -1.08
C SER A 951 3.71 45.54 -2.06
N LYS A 952 2.76 44.66 -1.71
CA LYS A 952 1.58 44.31 -2.51
C LYS A 952 0.43 45.26 -2.19
N THR A 953 -0.52 45.42 -3.12
CA THR A 953 -1.69 46.29 -2.96
C THR A 953 -2.72 45.72 -1.99
N ALA A 954 -3.70 46.54 -1.57
CA ALA A 954 -4.78 46.13 -0.66
C ALA A 954 -5.61 44.94 -1.20
N SER A 955 -5.76 44.80 -2.53
CA SER A 955 -6.45 43.67 -3.21
C SER A 955 -5.56 42.79 -4.09
N ALA A 956 -4.25 42.68 -3.82
CA ALA A 956 -3.38 41.74 -4.53
C ALA A 956 -3.84 40.28 -4.37
N ALA A 957 -3.77 39.50 -5.45
CA ALA A 957 -3.92 38.05 -5.41
C ALA A 957 -2.57 37.37 -5.14
N GLY A 958 -2.59 36.20 -4.51
CA GLY A 958 -1.44 35.28 -4.49
C GLY A 958 -1.38 34.41 -5.75
N PRO A 959 -0.48 33.41 -5.82
CA PRO A 959 0.62 33.13 -4.90
C PRO A 959 1.70 34.23 -4.91
N GLY A 960 2.75 34.06 -4.12
CA GLY A 960 3.83 35.02 -3.99
C GLY A 960 3.49 36.24 -3.13
N LEU A 961 2.61 36.09 -2.12
CA LEU A 961 2.26 37.17 -1.20
C LEU A 961 3.39 37.51 -0.22
N LEU A 962 4.30 36.56 0.04
CA LEU A 962 5.51 36.74 0.85
C LEU A 962 6.77 37.04 0.01
N GLU A 963 6.65 37.17 -1.31
CA GLU A 963 7.79 37.45 -2.18
C GLU A 963 8.20 38.93 -2.16
N GLY A 964 9.52 39.17 -2.23
CA GLY A 964 10.07 40.53 -2.35
C GLY A 964 10.18 41.29 -1.02
N LEU A 965 9.95 40.63 0.12
CA LEU A 965 10.18 41.20 1.45
C LEU A 965 11.67 41.52 1.64
N ARG A 966 11.99 42.79 1.93
CA ARG A 966 13.35 43.30 2.15
C ARG A 966 13.43 44.04 3.48
N GLU A 967 14.56 43.92 4.16
CA GLU A 967 14.91 44.67 5.39
C GLU A 967 13.84 44.61 6.52
N PRO A 968 13.74 43.49 7.27
CA PRO A 968 12.82 43.40 8.40
C PRO A 968 13.22 44.30 9.57
N VAL A 969 12.21 44.89 10.22
CA VAL A 969 12.35 45.36 11.60
C VAL A 969 12.17 44.16 12.54
N GLU A 970 13.24 43.75 13.20
CA GLU A 970 13.20 42.72 14.24
C GLU A 970 12.83 43.30 15.62
N GLY A 971 11.95 42.62 16.34
CA GLY A 971 11.60 42.96 17.73
C GLY A 971 10.72 41.88 18.36
N THR A 972 9.87 42.29 19.30
CA THR A 972 8.98 41.39 20.02
C THR A 972 7.57 41.95 20.17
N ILE A 973 6.56 41.07 20.07
CA ILE A 973 5.16 41.39 20.38
C ILE A 973 4.68 40.60 21.59
N THR A 974 3.72 41.15 22.33
CA THR A 974 2.98 40.45 23.38
C THR A 974 1.49 40.46 23.05
N LEU A 975 0.86 39.29 22.99
CA LEU A 975 -0.57 39.18 22.72
C LEU A 975 -1.40 39.71 23.89
N SER A 976 -2.52 40.36 23.59
CA SER A 976 -3.49 40.84 24.59
C SER A 976 -4.44 39.71 25.03
N LYS A 977 -5.53 40.08 25.70
CA LYS A 977 -6.66 39.17 26.00
C LYS A 977 -7.64 39.01 24.83
N GLU A 978 -7.61 39.94 23.86
CA GLU A 978 -8.54 40.01 22.72
C GLU A 978 -8.18 38.98 21.63
N ILE A 979 -8.20 37.68 21.95
CA ILE A 979 -7.81 36.60 21.04
C ILE A 979 -9.04 35.91 20.44
N HIS A 980 -9.01 35.74 19.12
CA HIS A 980 -9.93 34.86 18.41
C HIS A 980 -9.16 33.75 17.67
N ILE A 981 -9.76 32.57 17.66
CA ILE A 981 -9.27 31.37 16.97
C ILE A 981 -10.48 30.75 16.26
N ASP A 982 -10.31 30.31 15.01
CA ASP A 982 -11.31 29.54 14.27
C ASP A 982 -10.62 28.37 13.55
N LEU A 983 -10.96 27.14 13.96
CA LEU A 983 -10.49 25.89 13.33
C LEU A 983 -11.62 25.25 12.50
N GLU A 984 -12.86 25.60 12.83
CA GLU A 984 -14.06 24.86 12.43
C GLU A 984 -14.67 25.49 11.17
N TRP A 985 -15.02 26.78 11.20
CA TRP A 985 -15.79 27.42 10.11
C TRP A 985 -14.99 27.53 8.81
N ILE A 986 -13.70 27.87 8.90
CA ILE A 986 -12.85 28.11 7.74
C ILE A 986 -12.66 26.85 6.87
N ASN A 987 -12.57 25.68 7.50
CA ASN A 987 -12.45 24.37 6.87
C ASN A 987 -13.79 23.63 6.73
N LYS A 988 -14.90 24.22 7.21
CA LYS A 988 -16.19 23.55 7.15
C LYS A 988 -16.72 23.54 5.74
N ASP A 989 -16.86 22.34 5.20
CA ASP A 989 -17.70 22.08 4.06
C ASP A 989 -19.15 21.81 4.51
N PRO A 990 -20.13 22.66 4.18
CA PRO A 990 -21.52 22.41 4.56
C PRO A 990 -22.21 21.35 3.67
N PHE A 991 -21.51 20.81 2.66
CA PHE A 991 -22.02 19.84 1.71
C PHE A 991 -21.35 18.46 1.79
N GLU A 992 -20.30 18.32 2.61
CA GLU A 992 -19.56 17.07 2.82
C GLU A 992 -20.35 16.08 3.69
N HIS A 993 -20.13 14.79 3.45
CA HIS A 993 -20.89 13.72 4.08
C HIS A 993 -20.13 13.14 5.31
N GLU A 994 -20.76 13.12 6.49
CA GLU A 994 -20.12 12.55 7.69
C GLU A 994 -19.84 11.04 7.55
N ASP A 995 -18.59 10.63 7.69
CA ASP A 995 -18.19 9.22 7.74
C ASP A 995 -18.49 8.58 9.11
N ARG A 996 -18.95 7.32 9.10
CA ARG A 996 -19.56 6.60 10.23
C ARG A 996 -18.84 5.31 10.64
N VAL A 997 -17.60 5.09 10.17
CA VAL A 997 -16.75 3.92 10.48
C VAL A 997 -16.78 3.50 11.96
N GLY A 998 -16.82 4.46 12.90
CA GLY A 998 -16.86 4.18 14.35
C GLY A 998 -17.98 3.24 14.80
N LYS A 999 -19.19 3.35 14.23
CA LYS A 999 -20.35 2.54 14.63
C LYS A 999 -20.21 1.06 14.28
N TRP A 1000 -19.52 0.74 13.18
CA TRP A 1000 -19.39 -0.63 12.69
C TRP A 1000 -18.35 -1.47 13.44
N ARG A 1001 -17.35 -0.84 14.05
CA ARG A 1001 -16.42 -1.53 14.94
C ARG A 1001 -17.16 -2.15 16.13
N ASP A 1002 -18.17 -1.45 16.63
CA ASP A 1002 -19.07 -1.97 17.67
C ASP A 1002 -19.98 -3.08 17.14
N GLU A 1003 -20.62 -2.92 15.97
CA GLU A 1003 -21.49 -3.95 15.39
C GLU A 1003 -20.75 -5.25 15.00
N PHE A 1004 -19.56 -5.16 14.43
CA PHE A 1004 -18.72 -6.33 14.15
C PHE A 1004 -18.31 -7.03 15.46
N SER A 1005 -17.97 -6.26 16.51
CA SER A 1005 -17.73 -6.83 17.84
C SER A 1005 -18.99 -7.52 18.42
N GLN A 1006 -20.19 -7.04 18.08
CA GLN A 1006 -21.45 -7.67 18.49
C GLN A 1006 -21.71 -8.99 17.75
N ILE A 1007 -21.17 -9.22 16.55
CA ILE A 1007 -21.28 -10.51 15.87
C ILE A 1007 -20.57 -11.60 16.68
N GLY A 1008 -19.34 -11.34 17.15
CA GLY A 1008 -18.62 -12.22 18.07
C GLY A 1008 -19.38 -12.44 19.39
N LYS A 1009 -19.77 -11.36 20.06
CA LYS A 1009 -20.52 -11.41 21.34
C LYS A 1009 -21.87 -12.15 21.23
N LYS A 1010 -22.55 -12.11 20.07
CA LYS A 1010 -23.80 -12.85 19.81
C LYS A 1010 -23.57 -14.35 19.60
N LEU A 1011 -22.41 -14.76 19.09
CA LEU A 1011 -21.99 -16.16 19.00
C LEU A 1011 -21.60 -16.71 20.39
N GLU A 1012 -20.85 -15.93 21.18
CA GLU A 1012 -20.48 -16.27 22.56
C GLU A 1012 -21.71 -16.41 23.48
N LYS A 1013 -22.66 -15.46 23.45
CA LYS A 1013 -23.86 -15.51 24.30
C LYS A 1013 -24.75 -16.72 24.02
N ARG A 1014 -24.80 -17.23 22.77
CA ARG A 1014 -25.53 -18.46 22.44
C ARG A 1014 -24.83 -19.74 22.89
N ALA A 1015 -23.54 -19.69 23.21
CA ALA A 1015 -22.83 -20.82 23.82
C ALA A 1015 -23.08 -20.93 25.34
N TYR A 1016 -23.67 -19.91 25.99
CA TYR A 1016 -23.71 -19.77 27.45
C TYR A 1016 -25.09 -19.46 28.09
N GLY A 1017 -26.20 -19.69 27.39
CA GLY A 1017 -27.55 -19.73 27.97
C GLY A 1017 -28.34 -20.91 27.40
N GLU A 1018 -29.12 -21.69 28.17
CA GLU A 1018 -29.70 -21.41 29.48
C GLU A 1018 -29.49 -22.58 30.47
N ARG A 1019 -29.12 -22.29 31.73
CA ARG A 1019 -29.38 -23.20 32.86
C ARG A 1019 -30.36 -22.52 33.82
N ARG A 1020 -31.64 -22.86 33.71
CA ARG A 1020 -32.65 -22.51 34.71
C ARG A 1020 -32.29 -23.19 36.03
N VAL A 1021 -32.08 -22.41 37.08
CA VAL A 1021 -31.86 -22.92 38.44
C VAL A 1021 -33.21 -23.19 39.10
N SER A 1022 -33.67 -24.43 39.08
CA SER A 1022 -34.71 -24.90 40.00
C SER A 1022 -34.07 -25.22 41.35
N LYS A 1023 -34.43 -24.49 42.40
CA LYS A 1023 -34.16 -24.91 43.78
C LYS A 1023 -35.12 -26.05 44.12
N ASP A 1024 -34.61 -27.25 44.40
CA ASP A 1024 -35.07 -27.97 45.60
C ASP A 1024 -34.13 -29.10 46.08
N LYS A 1025 -34.10 -29.22 47.41
CA LYS A 1025 -33.72 -30.33 48.32
C LYS A 1025 -32.47 -31.22 48.13
N MET A 1026 -31.79 -31.40 49.28
CA MET A 1026 -30.70 -32.33 49.55
C MET A 1026 -31.17 -33.79 49.73
N SER A 1027 -30.36 -34.75 49.31
CA SER A 1027 -30.17 -36.03 50.02
C SER A 1027 -28.78 -36.65 49.73
N LYS A 1028 -28.23 -37.35 50.73
CA LYS A 1028 -27.00 -38.18 50.65
C LYS A 1028 -27.37 -39.56 50.05
N PRO A 1029 -26.45 -40.34 49.41
CA PRO A 1029 -25.52 -41.18 50.19
C PRO A 1029 -24.15 -41.60 49.56
N THR A 1030 -23.27 -42.07 50.46
CA THR A 1030 -22.27 -43.16 50.35
C THR A 1030 -21.06 -43.15 49.39
N ALA A 1031 -19.91 -43.40 50.02
CA ALA A 1031 -18.65 -43.99 49.54
C ALA A 1031 -18.82 -45.42 48.96
N ALA A 1032 -17.85 -46.05 48.26
CA ALA A 1032 -16.62 -45.60 47.60
C ALA A 1032 -16.00 -46.77 46.78
N THR A 1033 -15.15 -46.45 45.79
CA THR A 1033 -13.91 -47.14 45.35
C THR A 1033 -13.31 -46.30 44.22
N SER A 1034 -12.19 -45.60 44.43
CA SER A 1034 -10.81 -46.00 44.09
C SER A 1034 -10.57 -46.20 42.58
N ASP A 1035 -9.53 -45.66 41.92
CA ASP A 1035 -8.29 -45.01 42.40
C ASP A 1035 -7.69 -44.12 41.28
N THR A 1036 -6.81 -43.16 41.62
CA THR A 1036 -5.71 -42.61 40.78
C THR A 1036 -4.99 -41.47 41.50
N ALA A 1037 -3.96 -41.81 42.28
CA ALA A 1037 -3.18 -40.85 43.05
C ALA A 1037 -1.96 -40.29 42.30
N PHE A 1038 -2.03 -39.01 41.87
CA PHE A 1038 -0.86 -38.14 41.62
C PHE A 1038 -1.22 -36.67 41.90
N ARG A 1039 -1.27 -36.26 43.18
CA ARG A 1039 -1.48 -34.85 43.54
C ARG A 1039 -0.74 -34.50 44.83
N LYS A 1040 0.00 -33.37 44.83
CA LYS A 1040 0.67 -32.83 46.02
C LYS A 1040 -0.33 -32.60 47.15
N THR A 1041 -0.01 -33.09 48.34
CA THR A 1041 -0.69 -32.74 49.59
C THR A 1041 -0.31 -31.31 49.99
N TRP A 1042 -1.32 -30.48 50.26
CA TRP A 1042 -1.15 -29.14 50.79
C TRP A 1042 -1.46 -29.15 52.29
N ASP A 1043 -0.62 -28.48 53.08
CA ASP A 1043 -0.92 -28.22 54.49
C ASP A 1043 -2.13 -27.28 54.59
N ARG A 1044 -3.21 -27.75 55.21
CA ARG A 1044 -4.46 -26.98 55.30
C ARG A 1044 -4.40 -25.88 56.36
N GLU A 1045 -3.59 -26.04 57.40
CA GLU A 1045 -3.48 -25.03 58.47
C GLU A 1045 -2.61 -23.86 58.01
N GLU A 1046 -1.50 -24.14 57.31
CA GLU A 1046 -0.65 -23.09 56.72
C GLU A 1046 -1.45 -22.22 55.72
N TYR A 1047 -2.24 -22.85 54.85
CA TYR A 1047 -3.04 -22.16 53.85
C TYR A 1047 -4.26 -21.44 54.44
N ALA A 1048 -4.89 -21.97 55.50
CA ALA A 1048 -5.92 -21.24 56.23
C ALA A 1048 -5.37 -19.97 56.88
N LYS A 1049 -4.16 -20.04 57.45
CA LYS A 1049 -3.49 -18.88 58.07
C LYS A 1049 -3.10 -17.82 57.05
N LYS A 1050 -2.53 -18.22 55.90
CA LYS A 1050 -2.25 -17.32 54.77
C LYS A 1050 -3.51 -16.64 54.21
N ALA A 1051 -4.62 -17.38 54.10
CA ALA A 1051 -5.89 -16.81 53.64
C ALA A 1051 -6.45 -15.77 54.62
N ALA A 1052 -6.31 -15.98 55.93
CA ALA A 1052 -6.73 -15.00 56.95
C ALA A 1052 -5.89 -13.70 56.89
N ASP A 1053 -4.56 -13.82 56.71
CA ASP A 1053 -3.67 -12.67 56.55
C ASP A 1053 -3.95 -11.89 55.26
N GLU A 1054 -4.26 -12.58 54.14
CA GLU A 1054 -4.71 -11.93 52.90
C GLU A 1054 -6.06 -11.21 53.06
N GLU A 1055 -7.02 -11.80 53.77
CA GLU A 1055 -8.34 -11.17 53.99
C GLU A 1055 -8.21 -9.91 54.87
N SER A 1056 -7.35 -9.95 55.89
CA SER A 1056 -7.02 -8.80 56.72
C SER A 1056 -6.42 -7.66 55.91
N LYS A 1057 -5.36 -7.94 55.13
CA LYS A 1057 -4.73 -6.95 54.25
C LYS A 1057 -5.70 -6.38 53.21
N ARG A 1058 -6.58 -7.18 52.63
CA ARG A 1058 -7.60 -6.70 51.67
C ARG A 1058 -8.63 -5.79 52.32
N LYS A 1059 -8.97 -6.00 53.60
CA LYS A 1059 -9.88 -5.10 54.35
C LYS A 1059 -9.23 -3.73 54.61
N GLU A 1060 -7.96 -3.71 55.03
CA GLU A 1060 -7.20 -2.46 55.22
C GLU A 1060 -7.00 -1.71 53.89
N GLU A 1061 -6.60 -2.41 52.83
CA GLU A 1061 -6.40 -1.82 51.50
C GLU A 1061 -7.70 -1.25 50.92
N SER A 1062 -8.82 -1.95 51.11
CA SER A 1062 -10.16 -1.49 50.71
C SER A 1062 -10.56 -0.21 51.45
N LYS A 1063 -10.31 -0.16 52.77
CA LYS A 1063 -10.59 1.02 53.61
C LYS A 1063 -9.76 2.24 53.15
N ALA A 1064 -8.45 2.07 52.96
CA ALA A 1064 -7.56 3.14 52.51
C ALA A 1064 -7.90 3.65 51.08
N ARG A 1065 -8.34 2.76 50.18
CA ARG A 1065 -8.86 3.15 48.85
C ARG A 1065 -10.16 3.93 48.94
N TYR A 1066 -11.06 3.58 49.87
CA TYR A 1066 -12.33 4.28 50.08
C TYR A 1066 -12.11 5.69 50.67
N GLU A 1067 -11.23 5.82 51.65
CA GLU A 1067 -10.83 7.10 52.24
C GLU A 1067 -10.14 8.02 51.22
N ALA A 1068 -9.23 7.49 50.40
CA ALA A 1068 -8.62 8.26 49.31
C ALA A 1068 -9.64 8.74 48.26
N LYS A 1069 -10.65 7.92 47.95
CA LYS A 1069 -11.75 8.28 47.03
C LYS A 1069 -12.61 9.41 47.59
N LEU A 1070 -12.92 9.40 48.89
CA LEU A 1070 -13.63 10.50 49.57
C LEU A 1070 -12.84 11.81 49.54
N LEU A 1071 -11.51 11.75 49.53
CA LEU A 1071 -10.60 12.89 49.43
C LEU A 1071 -10.23 13.27 47.98
N GLY A 1072 -10.86 12.66 46.97
CA GLY A 1072 -10.59 12.94 45.55
C GLY A 1072 -9.20 12.55 45.04
N LYS A 1073 -8.41 11.78 45.80
CA LYS A 1073 -7.03 11.41 45.48
C LYS A 1073 -6.96 9.97 44.95
N LYS A 1074 -6.05 9.71 44.00
CA LYS A 1074 -5.72 8.34 43.57
C LYS A 1074 -4.91 7.64 44.67
N TRP A 1075 -5.38 6.48 45.11
CA TRP A 1075 -4.67 5.64 46.07
C TRP A 1075 -3.55 4.85 45.39
N HIS A 1076 -2.36 4.88 45.99
CA HIS A 1076 -1.21 4.07 45.61
C HIS A 1076 -0.74 3.30 46.85
N ALA A 1077 -0.36 2.02 46.67
CA ALA A 1077 0.23 1.24 47.75
C ALA A 1077 1.59 1.86 48.15
N PRO A 1078 1.86 2.07 49.45
CA PRO A 1078 3.17 2.53 49.89
C PRO A 1078 4.24 1.48 49.59
N VAL A 1079 5.39 1.92 49.09
CA VAL A 1079 6.55 1.08 48.77
C VAL A 1079 7.64 1.38 49.79
N ASP A 1080 8.15 0.35 50.45
CA ASP A 1080 9.29 0.48 51.36
C ASP A 1080 10.62 0.44 50.57
N TYR A 1081 11.08 1.62 50.18
CA TYR A 1081 12.33 1.79 49.44
C TYR A 1081 13.59 1.39 50.24
N SER A 1082 13.51 1.23 51.57
CA SER A 1082 14.66 0.79 52.38
C SER A 1082 15.01 -0.70 52.16
N SER A 1083 14.06 -1.46 51.60
CA SER A 1083 14.20 -2.89 51.29
C SER A 1083 14.70 -3.19 49.86
N LEU A 1084 14.95 -2.16 49.04
CA LEU A 1084 15.24 -2.31 47.60
C LEU A 1084 16.74 -2.08 47.29
N GLU A 1085 17.34 -2.98 46.53
CA GLU A 1085 18.73 -2.85 46.05
C GLU A 1085 18.84 -1.86 44.88
N ALA A 1086 20.02 -1.28 44.64
CA ALA A 1086 20.25 -0.44 43.45
C ALA A 1086 20.09 -1.25 42.15
N THR A 1087 19.45 -0.68 41.12
CA THR A 1087 19.29 -1.34 39.81
C THR A 1087 20.64 -1.76 39.23
N THR A 1088 20.80 -3.04 38.89
CA THR A 1088 22.04 -3.59 38.31
C THR A 1088 21.87 -4.03 36.86
N SER A 1089 22.96 -4.08 36.10
CA SER A 1089 22.96 -4.60 34.74
C SER A 1089 22.50 -6.06 34.69
N ARG A 1090 21.46 -6.36 33.90
CA ARG A 1090 20.91 -7.72 33.78
C ARG A 1090 22.00 -8.72 33.36
N LYS A 1091 22.19 -9.76 34.17
CA LYS A 1091 23.17 -10.84 33.93
C LYS A 1091 22.66 -11.93 32.98
N GLN A 1092 21.34 -12.10 32.87
CA GLN A 1092 20.71 -13.01 31.91
C GLN A 1092 20.28 -12.24 30.65
N ARG A 1093 20.55 -12.83 29.48
CA ARG A 1093 20.06 -12.35 28.19
C ARG A 1093 18.62 -12.85 27.98
N LEU A 1094 17.71 -11.95 27.61
CA LEU A 1094 16.34 -12.31 27.29
C LEU A 1094 16.30 -13.06 25.94
N ASP A 1095 16.24 -14.38 25.97
CA ASP A 1095 16.26 -15.21 24.76
C ASP A 1095 14.87 -15.37 24.12
N VAL A 1096 14.38 -14.27 23.53
CA VAL A 1096 13.21 -14.29 22.63
C VAL A 1096 13.51 -14.96 21.29
N ALA A 1097 14.79 -15.10 20.91
CA ALA A 1097 15.21 -15.68 19.64
C ALA A 1097 14.90 -17.19 19.57
N SER A 1098 15.05 -17.90 20.68
CA SER A 1098 14.69 -19.32 20.81
C SER A 1098 13.22 -19.66 20.51
N MET A 1099 12.33 -18.66 20.46
CA MET A 1099 10.90 -18.80 20.13
C MET A 1099 10.54 -18.33 18.72
N VAL A 1100 11.49 -17.76 17.96
CA VAL A 1100 11.28 -17.41 16.55
C VAL A 1100 11.04 -18.70 15.74
N GLY A 1101 9.97 -18.72 14.94
CA GLY A 1101 9.56 -19.88 14.15
C GLY A 1101 8.83 -20.99 14.93
N LYS A 1102 8.47 -20.80 16.20
CA LYS A 1102 7.72 -21.79 16.99
C LYS A 1102 6.29 -21.34 17.28
N THR A 1103 5.33 -22.22 17.02
CA THR A 1103 3.89 -21.99 17.28
C THR A 1103 3.46 -22.76 18.53
N THR A 1104 2.93 -22.06 19.54
CA THR A 1104 2.44 -22.67 20.79
C THR A 1104 0.93 -22.47 20.93
N ILE A 1105 0.18 -23.57 21.03
CA ILE A 1105 -1.28 -23.53 21.19
C ILE A 1105 -1.63 -23.26 22.66
N VAL A 1106 -2.16 -22.08 22.95
CA VAL A 1106 -2.64 -21.71 24.29
C VAL A 1106 -4.15 -22.01 24.39
N ALA A 1107 -4.52 -22.97 25.23
CA ALA A 1107 -5.92 -23.36 25.40
C ALA A 1107 -6.75 -22.22 26.01
N ALA A 1108 -7.92 -21.93 25.43
CA ALA A 1108 -8.84 -20.89 25.89
C ALA A 1108 -9.36 -21.18 27.31
N GLY A 1109 -8.73 -20.56 28.31
CA GLY A 1109 -8.94 -20.84 29.74
C GLY A 1109 -7.65 -20.94 30.56
N SER A 1110 -6.50 -21.12 29.91
CA SER A 1110 -5.16 -21.21 30.56
C SER A 1110 -4.47 -19.86 30.82
N ALA A 1111 -5.16 -18.74 30.59
CA ALA A 1111 -4.57 -17.40 30.69
C ALA A 1111 -4.40 -16.93 32.15
N VAL A 1112 -3.14 -16.62 32.50
CA VAL A 1112 -2.71 -16.06 33.80
C VAL A 1112 -2.58 -14.53 33.72
N GLY A 1113 -2.41 -13.84 34.86
CA GLY A 1113 -2.22 -12.38 34.91
C GLY A 1113 -3.43 -11.58 35.41
N LYS A 1114 -3.15 -10.49 36.13
CA LYS A 1114 -4.12 -9.50 36.66
C LYS A 1114 -4.64 -8.50 35.62
N ARG A 1115 -3.84 -8.17 34.60
CA ARG A 1115 -4.31 -7.50 33.37
C ARG A 1115 -4.03 -8.43 32.18
N GLY A 1116 -5.03 -8.56 31.31
CA GLY A 1116 -4.89 -9.29 30.05
C GLY A 1116 -4.93 -10.82 30.20
N ARG A 1117 -6.11 -11.40 30.45
CA ARG A 1117 -6.31 -12.86 30.34
C ARG A 1117 -6.41 -13.29 28.86
N GLY A 1118 -5.30 -13.21 28.14
CA GLY A 1118 -5.17 -13.60 26.73
C GLY A 1118 -3.82 -14.25 26.44
N ALA A 1119 -3.60 -14.68 25.19
CA ALA A 1119 -2.31 -15.18 24.74
C ALA A 1119 -1.28 -14.03 24.67
N GLY A 1120 -0.06 -14.30 25.14
CA GLY A 1120 1.00 -13.29 25.24
C GLY A 1120 2.14 -13.74 26.16
N PHE A 1121 3.15 -12.89 26.33
CA PHE A 1121 4.26 -13.10 27.24
C PHE A 1121 3.85 -12.77 28.67
N TYR A 1122 3.95 -13.75 29.58
CA TYR A 1122 3.63 -13.58 31.00
C TYR A 1122 4.87 -13.20 31.81
N CYS A 1123 4.75 -12.15 32.63
CA CYS A 1123 5.73 -11.76 33.62
C CYS A 1123 5.32 -12.29 35.00
N GLY A 1124 6.07 -13.26 35.54
CA GLY A 1124 5.78 -13.89 36.83
C GLY A 1124 5.85 -12.92 38.02
N ASP A 1125 6.85 -12.05 38.05
CA ASP A 1125 7.13 -11.17 39.21
C ASP A 1125 6.07 -10.07 39.38
N CYS A 1126 5.41 -9.68 38.29
CA CYS A 1126 4.36 -8.66 38.30
C CYS A 1126 2.95 -9.23 38.14
N ASP A 1127 2.81 -10.52 37.79
CA ASP A 1127 1.54 -11.19 37.48
C ASP A 1127 0.74 -10.43 36.38
N LEU A 1128 1.41 -10.17 35.25
CA LEU A 1128 0.88 -9.43 34.09
C LEU A 1128 1.23 -10.14 32.77
N THR A 1129 0.34 -10.05 31.78
CA THR A 1129 0.53 -10.66 30.45
C THR A 1129 0.52 -9.58 29.36
N PHE A 1130 1.52 -9.61 28.48
CA PHE A 1130 1.79 -8.63 27.44
C PHE A 1130 1.63 -9.25 26.06
N LYS A 1131 1.05 -8.52 25.10
CA LYS A 1131 0.65 -9.10 23.80
C LYS A 1131 1.83 -9.39 22.88
N ASP A 1132 2.91 -8.62 23.03
CA ASP A 1132 4.10 -8.68 22.20
C ASP A 1132 5.37 -8.55 23.05
N ASN A 1133 6.52 -8.74 22.41
CA ASN A 1133 7.84 -8.69 23.04
C ASN A 1133 8.27 -7.26 23.40
N LEU A 1134 7.81 -6.23 22.68
CA LEU A 1134 8.15 -4.84 22.95
C LEU A 1134 7.51 -4.38 24.27
N GLN A 1135 6.21 -4.62 24.45
CA GLN A 1135 5.49 -4.35 25.70
C GLN A 1135 6.08 -5.12 26.89
N LEU A 1136 6.54 -6.36 26.67
CA LEU A 1136 7.27 -7.11 27.70
C LEU A 1136 8.59 -6.42 28.05
N VAL A 1137 9.40 -6.03 27.06
CA VAL A 1137 10.71 -5.39 27.29
C VAL A 1137 10.56 -4.02 27.97
N GLU A 1138 9.58 -3.22 27.57
CA GLU A 1138 9.21 -1.96 28.25
C GLU A 1138 8.76 -2.23 29.69
N HIS A 1139 7.89 -3.22 29.90
CA HIS A 1139 7.45 -3.59 31.24
C HIS A 1139 8.62 -4.03 32.13
N LEU A 1140 9.52 -4.89 31.65
CA LEU A 1140 10.69 -5.34 32.40
C LEU A 1140 11.65 -4.18 32.79
N ASN A 1141 11.58 -3.04 32.11
CA ASN A 1141 12.33 -1.81 32.46
C ASN A 1141 11.50 -0.78 33.25
N SER A 1142 10.21 -1.06 33.48
CA SER A 1142 9.32 -0.13 34.19
C SER A 1142 9.63 -0.10 35.69
N LYS A 1143 9.43 1.07 36.33
CA LYS A 1143 9.56 1.23 37.79
C LYS A 1143 8.70 0.22 38.57
N GLN A 1144 7.56 -0.22 38.01
CA GLN A 1144 6.72 -1.25 38.60
C GLN A 1144 7.43 -2.63 38.66
N HIS A 1145 8.10 -3.04 37.57
CA HIS A 1145 8.81 -4.32 37.53
C HIS A 1145 10.10 -4.30 38.34
N LEU A 1146 10.85 -3.19 38.31
CA LEU A 1146 12.03 -3.02 39.16
C LEU A 1146 11.67 -3.15 40.64
N ILE A 1147 10.63 -2.45 41.12
CA ILE A 1147 10.16 -2.58 42.51
C ILE A 1147 9.69 -4.02 42.81
N ALA A 1148 8.95 -4.66 41.91
CA ALA A 1148 8.48 -6.04 42.09
C ALA A 1148 9.63 -7.08 42.15
N THR A 1149 10.77 -6.78 41.53
CA THR A 1149 11.99 -7.61 41.56
C THR A 1149 13.00 -7.16 42.63
N GLY A 1150 12.60 -6.28 43.55
CA GLY A 1150 13.43 -5.84 44.67
C GLY A 1150 14.45 -4.74 44.34
N GLN A 1151 14.30 -4.04 43.21
CA GLN A 1151 15.24 -3.02 42.73
C GLN A 1151 14.66 -1.59 42.77
N SER A 1152 15.47 -0.66 43.26
CA SER A 1152 15.21 0.78 43.24
C SER A 1152 15.67 1.39 41.92
N GLY A 1153 14.79 2.21 41.33
CA GLY A 1153 15.10 3.05 40.16
C GLY A 1153 15.82 4.36 40.50
N GLU A 1154 16.28 4.55 41.73
CA GLU A 1154 17.10 5.71 42.11
C GLU A 1154 18.55 5.53 41.68
N VAL A 1155 19.13 6.57 41.07
CA VAL A 1155 20.51 6.56 40.55
C VAL A 1155 21.43 7.29 41.51
N THR A 1156 22.25 6.53 42.24
CA THR A 1156 23.31 7.09 43.10
C THR A 1156 24.59 7.37 42.29
N ARG A 1157 25.29 8.47 42.61
CA ARG A 1157 26.59 8.77 41.99
C ARG A 1157 27.69 7.92 42.62
N ALA A 1158 28.40 7.14 41.81
CA ALA A 1158 29.55 6.36 42.24
C ALA A 1158 30.68 7.26 42.76
N THR A 1159 31.37 6.83 43.81
CA THR A 1159 32.53 7.54 44.37
C THR A 1159 33.82 7.16 43.65
N VAL A 1160 34.88 7.95 43.85
CA VAL A 1160 36.21 7.68 43.26
C VAL A 1160 36.77 6.33 43.71
N GLU A 1161 36.46 5.88 44.92
CA GLU A 1161 36.97 4.60 45.43
C GLU A 1161 36.19 3.40 44.86
N ASP A 1162 34.89 3.55 44.58
CA ASP A 1162 34.09 2.55 43.85
C ASP A 1162 34.66 2.32 42.43
N VAL A 1163 35.03 3.40 41.75
CA VAL A 1163 35.66 3.35 40.42
C VAL A 1163 37.02 2.63 40.49
N ARG A 1164 37.83 2.91 41.52
CA ARG A 1164 39.12 2.22 41.74
C ARG A 1164 38.95 0.73 42.03
N GLN A 1165 37.98 0.35 42.87
CA GLN A 1165 37.67 -1.07 43.09
C GLN A 1165 37.20 -1.75 41.81
N ARG A 1166 36.33 -1.10 41.02
CA ARG A 1166 35.83 -1.63 39.75
C ARG A 1166 36.96 -1.88 38.75
N LEU A 1167 37.92 -0.95 38.64
CA LEU A 1167 39.11 -1.09 37.79
C LEU A 1167 40.01 -2.24 38.25
N ARG A 1168 40.25 -2.41 39.55
CA ARG A 1168 41.02 -3.57 40.08
C ARG A 1168 40.32 -4.89 39.77
N LEU A 1169 39.00 -4.96 39.91
CA LEU A 1169 38.21 -6.16 39.66
C LEU A 1169 38.21 -6.55 38.17
N LEU A 1170 38.08 -5.56 37.27
CA LEU A 1170 38.21 -5.77 35.82
C LEU A 1170 39.62 -6.20 35.41
N ALA A 1171 40.66 -5.63 36.01
CA ALA A 1171 42.04 -6.05 35.78
C ALA A 1171 42.31 -7.51 36.24
N HIS A 1172 41.70 -7.93 37.35
CA HIS A 1172 41.77 -9.31 37.80
C HIS A 1172 41.02 -10.27 36.85
N GLN A 1173 39.79 -9.93 36.43
CA GLN A 1173 39.04 -10.72 35.46
C GLN A 1173 39.76 -10.85 34.10
N LYS A 1174 40.49 -9.81 33.65
CA LYS A 1174 41.30 -9.89 32.44
C LYS A 1174 42.43 -10.91 32.59
N ARG A 1175 43.17 -10.89 33.71
CA ARG A 1175 44.24 -11.86 33.99
C ARG A 1175 43.73 -13.29 34.07
N VAL A 1176 42.60 -13.52 34.73
CA VAL A 1176 41.97 -14.86 34.79
C VAL A 1176 41.60 -15.36 33.39
N ARG A 1177 41.06 -14.50 32.52
CA ARG A 1177 40.74 -14.87 31.14
C ARG A 1177 41.99 -15.16 30.30
N GLU A 1178 43.06 -14.37 30.47
CA GLU A 1178 44.36 -14.60 29.81
C GLU A 1178 45.02 -15.91 30.29
N GLU A 1179 44.80 -16.33 31.55
CA GLU A 1179 45.21 -17.64 32.08
C GLU A 1179 44.33 -18.80 31.58
N GLU A 1180 43.01 -18.59 31.45
CA GLU A 1180 42.09 -19.57 30.84
C GLU A 1180 42.39 -19.80 29.36
N GLU A 1181 42.65 -18.73 28.58
CA GLU A 1181 43.06 -18.81 27.18
C GLU A 1181 44.42 -19.51 27.02
N ARG A 1182 45.38 -19.27 27.93
CA ARG A 1182 46.65 -20.04 27.98
C ARG A 1182 46.43 -21.52 28.28
N ARG A 1183 45.54 -21.87 29.21
CA ARG A 1183 45.19 -23.27 29.51
C ARG A 1183 44.48 -23.96 28.34
N ALA A 1184 43.59 -23.26 27.65
CA ALA A 1184 42.89 -23.77 26.47
C ALA A 1184 43.84 -24.10 25.29
N TRP A 1185 45.03 -23.51 25.26
CA TRP A 1185 46.04 -23.73 24.22
C TRP A 1185 47.00 -24.90 24.51
N GLN A 1186 46.94 -25.53 25.70
CA GLN A 1186 47.92 -26.55 26.15
C GLN A 1186 47.37 -27.98 26.29
N LEU A 1187 46.13 -28.25 25.87
CA LEU A 1187 45.52 -29.59 25.98
C LEU A 1187 45.30 -30.22 24.60
N ASP A 1188 46.00 -31.33 24.39
CA ASP A 1188 45.97 -32.14 23.16
C ASP A 1188 44.57 -32.69 22.85
N LEU A 1189 44.28 -32.83 21.54
CA LEU A 1189 43.02 -33.32 21.01
C LEU A 1189 42.72 -34.77 21.46
N GLY A 1190 43.76 -35.59 21.69
CA GLY A 1190 43.62 -36.95 22.20
C GLY A 1190 42.94 -37.04 23.56
N ALA A 1191 43.30 -36.17 24.51
CA ALA A 1191 42.70 -36.14 25.85
C ALA A 1191 41.19 -35.84 25.80
N ARG A 1192 40.76 -34.98 24.86
CA ARG A 1192 39.35 -34.61 24.66
C ARG A 1192 38.49 -35.72 24.06
N LEU A 1193 39.10 -36.71 23.40
CA LEU A 1193 38.39 -37.89 22.91
C LEU A 1193 38.15 -38.88 24.05
N GLN A 1194 39.16 -39.17 24.88
CA GLN A 1194 39.00 -40.02 26.07
C GLN A 1194 37.97 -39.48 27.06
N GLU A 1195 38.00 -38.18 27.36
CA GLU A 1195 37.05 -37.57 28.30
C GLU A 1195 35.59 -37.65 27.79
N ARG A 1196 35.41 -37.67 26.45
CA ARG A 1196 34.11 -37.82 25.80
C ARG A 1196 33.64 -39.27 25.77
N GLU A 1197 34.54 -40.23 25.55
CA GLU A 1197 34.24 -41.67 25.69
C GLU A 1197 33.84 -42.02 27.13
N GLU A 1198 34.51 -41.45 28.14
CA GLU A 1198 34.11 -41.61 29.54
C GLU A 1198 32.72 -41.05 29.84
N GLN A 1199 32.38 -39.87 29.31
CA GLN A 1199 31.04 -39.29 29.47
C GLN A 1199 29.97 -40.14 28.77
N GLU A 1200 30.23 -40.62 27.56
CA GLU A 1200 29.31 -41.51 26.85
C GLU A 1200 29.20 -42.91 27.48
N ALA A 1201 30.23 -43.39 28.17
CA ALA A 1201 30.18 -44.60 28.99
C ALA A 1201 29.30 -44.38 30.23
N LYS A 1202 29.49 -43.28 30.96
CA LYS A 1202 28.68 -42.89 32.13
C LYS A 1202 27.20 -42.69 31.75
N GLU A 1203 26.91 -42.05 30.62
CA GLU A 1203 25.53 -41.95 30.11
C GLU A 1203 24.92 -43.30 29.71
N ARG A 1204 25.70 -44.18 29.06
CA ARG A 1204 25.25 -45.53 28.72
C ARG A 1204 24.94 -46.35 29.97
N GLU A 1205 25.77 -46.25 30.99
CA GLU A 1205 25.56 -46.91 32.29
C GLU A 1205 24.33 -46.36 33.02
N GLU A 1206 24.13 -45.03 33.05
CA GLU A 1206 22.94 -44.43 33.67
C GLU A 1206 21.64 -44.81 32.94
N LYS A 1207 21.68 -44.88 31.59
CA LYS A 1207 20.57 -45.41 30.77
C LYS A 1207 20.33 -46.91 31.03
N ARG A 1208 21.39 -47.70 31.28
CA ARG A 1208 21.29 -49.12 31.70
C ARG A 1208 20.65 -49.24 33.08
N ARG A 1209 21.05 -48.40 34.05
CA ARG A 1209 20.46 -48.33 35.40
C ARG A 1209 18.98 -47.99 35.36
N LYS A 1210 18.59 -46.96 34.60
CA LYS A 1210 17.19 -46.54 34.39
C LYS A 1210 16.35 -47.62 33.69
N ARG A 1211 16.93 -48.42 32.77
CA ARG A 1211 16.27 -49.62 32.18
C ARG A 1211 16.07 -50.73 33.21
N ASN A 1212 17.07 -51.02 34.05
CA ASN A 1212 16.98 -52.05 35.08
C ASN A 1212 16.01 -51.67 36.22
N GLU A 1213 15.93 -50.39 36.59
CA GLU A 1213 14.89 -49.89 37.50
C GLU A 1213 13.48 -50.02 36.92
N LYS A 1214 13.30 -49.78 35.61
CA LYS A 1214 12.01 -50.02 34.94
C LYS A 1214 11.64 -51.50 34.91
N ARG A 1215 12.60 -52.41 34.67
CA ARG A 1215 12.38 -53.87 34.77
C ARG A 1215 12.05 -54.32 36.19
N ARG A 1216 12.61 -53.69 37.23
CA ARG A 1216 12.30 -53.97 38.64
C ARG A 1216 10.97 -53.41 39.15
N LYS A 1217 10.31 -52.52 38.41
CA LYS A 1217 9.05 -51.86 38.83
C LYS A 1217 7.78 -52.47 38.21
N GLY A 1218 7.89 -53.60 37.53
CA GLY A 1218 6.75 -54.41 37.09
C GLY A 1218 6.96 -55.88 37.43
N GLY A 1219 6.38 -56.33 38.55
CA GLY A 1219 6.00 -57.73 38.76
C GLY A 1219 4.48 -57.86 38.58
N ASP A 1220 3.90 -59.00 38.21
CA ASP A 1220 4.50 -60.29 37.84
C ASP A 1220 3.69 -60.89 36.67
N GLY A 1221 4.34 -61.68 35.80
CA GLY A 1221 3.70 -62.24 34.60
C GLY A 1221 4.69 -62.98 33.69
N ILE A 1222 5.10 -64.17 34.11
CA ILE A 1222 6.15 -64.99 33.49
C ILE A 1222 5.71 -65.60 32.14
N LYS A 1223 6.60 -65.56 31.12
CA LYS A 1223 7.05 -66.77 30.40
C LYS A 1223 8.32 -66.57 29.54
N GLN A 1224 9.12 -67.64 29.56
CA GLN A 1224 10.26 -68.03 28.71
C GLN A 1224 9.94 -67.97 27.19
N GLU A 1225 10.84 -68.12 26.21
CA GLU A 1225 12.29 -68.48 26.10
C GLU A 1225 12.81 -67.76 24.80
N GLU A 1226 14.04 -67.84 24.26
CA GLU A 1226 15.29 -68.59 24.52
C GLU A 1226 16.51 -67.66 24.23
N ASP A 1227 17.55 -68.13 23.51
CA ASP A 1227 18.88 -67.49 23.37
C ASP A 1227 19.43 -67.40 21.91
N SER A 1228 20.64 -66.83 21.78
CA SER A 1228 21.61 -66.89 20.66
C SER A 1228 21.58 -65.72 19.63
N TRP A 1229 22.71 -65.22 19.10
CA TRP A 1229 24.10 -65.70 19.10
C TRP A 1229 25.12 -64.59 19.48
N GLU A 1230 26.29 -64.98 20.02
CA GLU A 1230 27.43 -64.10 20.26
C GLU A 1230 28.35 -63.94 19.03
N GLY A 1231 29.02 -62.79 18.94
CA GLY A 1231 30.46 -62.71 18.69
C GLY A 1231 31.04 -63.10 17.33
N ARG A 1232 31.68 -62.12 16.66
CA ARG A 1232 33.16 -62.14 16.49
C ARG A 1232 33.70 -60.79 16.05
N LEU A 1233 34.85 -60.44 16.60
CA LEU A 1233 35.77 -59.42 16.10
C LEU A 1233 37.04 -60.12 15.60
N GLU A 1234 37.78 -59.38 14.77
CA GLU A 1234 39.21 -59.52 14.46
C GLU A 1234 39.73 -60.62 13.50
N SER A 1235 40.25 -60.08 12.38
CA SER A 1235 41.57 -60.37 11.79
C SER A 1235 41.78 -61.64 10.97
N SER A 1236 42.05 -61.45 9.67
CA SER A 1236 43.29 -61.89 8.99
C SER A 1236 43.37 -61.29 7.58
N HIS A 1237 44.58 -61.33 7.03
CA HIS A 1237 45.00 -61.14 5.63
C HIS A 1237 43.96 -61.60 4.57
N GLU A 1238 43.87 -61.01 3.37
CA GLU A 1238 44.87 -60.26 2.56
C GLU A 1238 44.32 -58.93 1.99
#